data_AF-A0A833SRH9-F1
#
_entry.id   AF-A0A833SRH9-F1
#
_cell.length_a   1.000
_cell.length_b   1.000
_cell.length_c   1.000
_cell.angle_alpha   90.00
_cell.angle_beta   90.00
_cell.angle_gamma   90.00
#
_symmetry.space_group_name_H-M   'P 1'
#
loop_
_entity.id
_entity.type
_entity.pdbx_description
1 polymer ?
#
loop_
_entity_poly.entity_id
_entity_poly.type
_entity_poly.pdbx_seq_one_letter_code
_entity_poly.pdbx_strand_id
1 'polypeptide(L)'
;MGKSQLAFSLGGEGRKHPRPWFYWPLLSAGEEMQRVYWNFSSIATAFESVVKKDGLEKLPKAEILNCASSFYTTQELWTYGFIIELLRYYSRADVGAQMIRVENETFEVAKCGLKDVIDARTKMINRKVLPFFILDEMTPSGEIPNMMKLAAFQRNVFRACGLVVIVMGTDAKISNLVSQSQHSRTGSHWWMTVVSSFPTYQSIPFNDPAKEESWQKVINLHPVVKDIADNSRGLFSRYFVDAVVQFALEEVAENEIFALADMLDAAFKAVYVKAQDAKGFMNTESGRHAQLMALSYTNASVELPDYTISATSCDDDRSEPPLKKSKVGVQSMHVHFANLVDEEITDVVVSGGRLKKGDGTPWIPICRFPVIEEDVLLYLAVLGGKELSAYYDYNTGTKYSTASVFDEFRRRIGNEPHGNTNALRNNYCEFENLVAHALFCASRKNGVRGIAFNEFFFALVDEFQDESYPTKFKASALLESYAGLKKKFAETMIPFVAPPNARWPDYILGACGAGDGDCNFGHLARAKDSERLDCYVMVPGNDNPLFVCECKHWKKKRDSGAMEKIIEGLNAEYTGRAGRDGQRKPKWHNWDLALVFCYELTQFKQKQVGAWKFLGTGIVTVDCKTWVKKWIIEPGAGEKLVIVLQTDSLF
;
A
#
# COMPACT_ATOMS: atom_id res chain seq x y z
N MET A 1 5.54 7.40 13.26
CA MET A 1 5.17 6.31 14.18
C MET A 1 6.04 5.05 14.04
N GLY A 2 6.25 4.46 12.85
CA GLY A 2 7.03 3.21 12.73
C GLY A 2 8.45 3.23 13.32
N LYS A 3 9.28 4.25 12.99
CA LYS A 3 10.68 4.34 13.47
C LYS A 3 10.76 4.38 15.02
N SER A 4 9.97 5.26 15.64
CA SER A 4 9.91 5.38 17.11
C SER A 4 9.33 4.13 17.77
N GLN A 5 8.34 3.47 17.16
CA GLN A 5 7.82 2.18 17.64
C GLN A 5 8.89 1.08 17.60
N LEU A 6 9.69 1.02 16.53
CA LEU A 6 10.86 0.13 16.48
C LEU A 6 11.83 0.47 17.63
N ALA A 7 12.20 1.74 17.78
CA ALA A 7 13.08 2.16 18.87
C ALA A 7 12.57 1.77 20.27
N PHE A 8 11.26 1.84 20.50
CA PHE A 8 10.68 1.50 21.80
C PHE A 8 10.49 -0.01 22.00
N SER A 9 10.33 -0.78 20.92
CA SER A 9 10.32 -2.26 20.97
C SER A 9 11.72 -2.88 20.99
N LEU A 10 12.78 -2.07 20.81
CA LEU A 10 14.16 -2.55 20.94
C LEU A 10 14.55 -2.96 22.37
N GLY A 11 13.78 -2.59 23.39
CA GLY A 11 13.89 -3.22 24.71
C GLY A 11 12.64 -3.95 25.09
N GLY A 12 12.81 -5.25 25.31
CA GLY A 12 11.80 -6.12 25.88
C GLY A 12 12.51 -7.25 26.59
N GLU A 13 11.86 -7.75 27.64
CA GLU A 13 12.21 -9.03 28.26
C GLU A 13 12.10 -10.14 27.19
N GLY A 14 13.06 -11.08 27.18
CA GLY A 14 13.12 -12.17 26.19
C GLY A 14 14.31 -12.10 25.21
N ARG A 15 15.13 -11.03 25.24
CA ARG A 15 16.40 -11.00 24.48
C ARG A 15 17.52 -11.74 25.20
N LYS A 16 18.37 -12.40 24.42
CA LYS A 16 19.59 -13.09 24.93
C LYS A 16 20.55 -12.13 25.66
N HIS A 17 20.61 -10.86 25.23
CA HIS A 17 21.44 -9.81 25.83
C HIS A 17 20.67 -8.48 25.92
N PRO A 18 19.79 -8.31 26.92
CA PRO A 18 19.03 -7.09 27.11
C PRO A 18 19.96 -5.91 27.43
N ARG A 19 19.77 -4.75 26.78
CA ARG A 19 20.57 -3.53 27.04
C ARG A 19 19.66 -2.30 27.13
N PRO A 20 19.90 -1.38 28.07
CA PRO A 20 19.19 -0.11 28.10
C PRO A 20 19.70 0.84 27.01
N TRP A 21 18.90 1.85 26.68
CA TRP A 21 19.27 2.83 25.66
C TRP A 21 18.73 4.21 25.94
N PHE A 22 19.43 5.21 25.41
CA PHE A 22 18.90 6.55 25.27
C PHE A 22 18.25 6.73 23.90
N TYR A 23 17.24 7.60 23.84
CA TYR A 23 16.56 7.98 22.61
C TYR A 23 16.43 9.50 22.57
N TRP A 24 16.83 10.13 21.46
CA TRP A 24 16.42 11.51 21.18
C TRP A 24 16.50 11.85 19.67
N PRO A 25 15.66 12.79 19.20
CA PRO A 25 15.70 13.31 17.83
C PRO A 25 16.87 14.28 17.61
N LEU A 26 17.29 14.45 16.35
CA LEU A 26 18.39 15.33 15.93
C LEU A 26 18.22 16.79 16.40
N LEU A 27 17.01 17.31 16.31
CA LEU A 27 16.66 18.67 16.68
C LEU A 27 15.74 18.63 17.90
N SER A 28 15.84 19.65 18.75
CA SER A 28 14.91 19.89 19.84
C SER A 28 13.46 20.01 19.30
N ALA A 29 12.48 19.54 20.08
CA ALA A 29 11.09 19.49 19.65
C ALA A 29 10.57 20.90 19.32
N GLY A 30 10.14 21.12 18.08
CA GLY A 30 9.42 22.32 17.62
C GLY A 30 7.94 22.03 17.36
N GLU A 31 7.15 23.07 17.07
CA GLU A 31 5.69 22.97 16.82
C GLU A 31 5.34 21.99 15.69
N GLU A 32 6.23 21.83 14.70
CA GLU A 32 6.04 20.92 13.55
C GLU A 32 6.47 19.46 13.81
N MET A 33 6.99 19.14 15.00
CA MET A 33 7.49 17.80 15.32
C MET A 33 6.41 16.85 15.86
N GLN A 34 6.59 15.53 15.65
CA GLN A 34 5.71 14.51 16.21
C GLN A 34 5.61 14.67 17.74
N ARG A 35 4.38 14.63 18.29
CA ARG A 35 4.11 14.79 19.74
C ARG A 35 5.00 13.90 20.63
N VAL A 36 5.36 12.70 20.16
CA VAL A 36 6.23 11.77 20.90
C VAL A 36 7.63 12.33 21.17
N TYR A 37 8.15 13.23 20.31
CA TYR A 37 9.45 13.86 20.48
C TYR A 37 9.47 14.86 21.62
N TRP A 38 8.32 15.38 22.05
CA TRP A 38 8.23 16.28 23.20
C TRP A 38 8.67 15.61 24.50
N ASN A 39 8.49 14.29 24.61
CA ASN A 39 8.99 13.49 25.74
C ASN A 39 10.52 13.47 25.84
N PHE A 40 11.23 13.84 24.77
CA PHE A 40 12.70 13.86 24.69
C PHE A 40 13.25 15.26 24.45
N SER A 41 12.39 16.28 24.50
CA SER A 41 12.76 17.68 24.26
C SER A 41 13.86 18.16 25.22
N SER A 42 13.78 17.79 26.50
CA SER A 42 14.76 18.19 27.51
C SER A 42 16.17 17.71 27.16
N ILE A 43 16.34 16.42 26.90
CA ILE A 43 17.66 15.84 26.56
C ILE A 43 18.16 16.31 25.20
N ALA A 44 17.28 16.44 24.20
CA ALA A 44 17.64 16.95 22.88
C ALA A 44 18.14 18.41 22.96
N THR A 45 17.44 19.27 23.69
CA THR A 45 17.82 20.67 23.93
C THR A 45 19.13 20.76 24.72
N ALA A 46 19.30 19.95 25.75
CA ALA A 46 20.53 19.91 26.54
C ALA A 46 21.72 19.52 25.66
N PHE A 47 21.57 18.49 24.83
CA PHE A 47 22.61 18.07 23.89
C PHE A 47 22.90 19.14 22.84
N GLU A 48 21.86 19.73 22.22
CA GLU A 48 22.01 20.79 21.23
C GLU A 48 22.77 22.00 21.80
N SER A 49 22.48 22.39 23.05
CA SER A 49 23.15 23.49 23.74
C SER A 49 24.66 23.23 23.91
N VAL A 50 25.04 21.98 24.15
CA VAL A 50 26.42 21.54 24.30
C VAL A 50 27.13 21.49 22.95
N VAL A 51 26.47 20.96 21.92
CA VAL A 51 27.01 20.90 20.56
C VAL A 51 27.32 22.31 20.03
N LYS A 52 26.46 23.31 20.33
CA LYS A 52 26.72 24.72 19.98
C LYS A 52 28.01 25.26 20.60
N LYS A 53 28.37 24.83 21.83
CA LYS A 53 29.61 25.24 22.51
C LYS A 53 30.87 24.67 21.84
N ASP A 54 30.76 23.57 21.11
CA ASP A 54 31.87 22.97 20.35
C ASP A 54 32.15 23.66 19.00
N GLY A 55 31.33 24.65 18.60
CA GLY A 55 31.68 25.59 17.53
C GLY A 55 31.83 25.00 16.13
N LEU A 56 31.02 23.98 15.81
CA LEU A 56 31.11 23.20 14.55
C LEU A 56 31.09 24.02 13.26
N GLU A 57 30.47 25.21 13.28
CA GLU A 57 30.33 26.07 12.11
C GLU A 57 31.69 26.49 11.53
N LYS A 58 32.67 26.72 12.40
CA LYS A 58 34.02 27.20 12.07
C LYS A 58 34.92 26.10 11.52
N LEU A 59 34.50 24.83 11.61
CA LEU A 59 35.35 23.69 11.26
C LEU A 59 35.12 23.23 9.82
N PRO A 60 36.17 22.75 9.11
CA PRO A 60 36.03 22.19 7.78
C PRO A 60 35.06 21.02 7.75
N LYS A 61 34.20 20.97 6.73
CA LYS A 61 33.21 19.88 6.55
C LYS A 61 33.88 18.49 6.57
N ALA A 62 35.01 18.33 5.88
CA ALA A 62 35.71 17.05 5.79
C ALA A 62 36.17 16.49 7.15
N GLU A 63 36.55 17.37 8.09
CA GLU A 63 37.00 16.95 9.43
C GLU A 63 35.85 16.41 10.28
N ILE A 64 34.66 17.01 10.16
CA ILE A 64 33.49 16.59 10.92
C ILE A 64 32.91 15.27 10.40
N LEU A 65 32.87 15.11 9.07
CA LEU A 65 32.26 13.93 8.44
C LEU A 65 33.02 12.64 8.71
N ASN A 66 34.34 12.71 8.87
CA ASN A 66 35.18 11.55 9.14
C ASN A 66 35.39 11.32 10.65
N CYS A 67 34.80 10.25 11.20
CA CYS A 67 34.96 9.90 12.62
C CYS A 67 36.40 9.57 13.06
N ALA A 68 37.30 9.28 12.11
CA ALA A 68 38.71 9.02 12.35
C ALA A 68 39.60 10.27 12.13
N SER A 69 39.00 11.45 11.92
CA SER A 69 39.76 12.69 11.82
C SER A 69 40.45 13.02 13.14
N SER A 70 41.56 13.77 13.05
CA SER A 70 42.30 14.23 14.24
C SER A 70 41.41 15.02 15.19
N PHE A 71 40.42 15.75 14.67
CA PHE A 71 39.42 16.50 15.44
C PHE A 71 38.82 15.68 16.59
N TYR A 72 38.36 14.45 16.35
CA TYR A 72 37.77 13.61 17.39
C TYR A 72 38.80 13.05 18.39
N THR A 73 40.08 12.97 18.02
CA THR A 73 41.13 12.36 18.85
C THR A 73 41.95 13.36 19.66
N THR A 74 42.10 14.60 19.19
CA THR A 74 43.01 15.59 19.78
C THR A 74 42.30 16.74 20.47
N GLN A 75 41.04 17.02 20.11
CA GLN A 75 40.30 18.13 20.70
C GLN A 75 39.64 17.70 22.01
N GLU A 76 39.56 18.66 22.93
CA GLU A 76 38.62 18.60 24.02
C GLU A 76 37.26 19.09 23.53
N LEU A 77 36.17 18.41 23.92
CA LEU A 77 34.82 18.73 23.51
C LEU A 77 33.92 18.84 24.74
N TRP A 78 32.99 19.80 24.73
CA TRP A 78 31.90 19.85 25.69
C TRP A 78 30.99 18.65 25.51
N THR A 79 30.82 18.18 24.28
CA THR A 79 30.03 16.98 23.98
C THR A 79 30.61 15.72 24.64
N TYR A 80 31.93 15.62 24.80
CA TYR A 80 32.56 14.54 25.58
C TYR A 80 32.19 14.63 27.06
N GLY A 81 32.17 15.83 27.64
CA GLY A 81 31.70 16.04 29.00
C GLY A 81 30.26 15.60 29.19
N PHE A 82 29.39 15.93 28.24
CA PHE A 82 27.99 15.55 28.28
C PHE A 82 27.81 14.03 28.22
N ILE A 83 28.59 13.34 27.39
CA ILE A 83 28.60 11.87 27.35
C ILE A 83 29.01 11.29 28.70
N ILE A 84 30.03 11.85 29.37
CA ILE A 84 30.43 11.41 30.71
C ILE A 84 29.27 11.59 31.70
N GLU A 85 28.55 12.71 31.66
CA GLU A 85 27.41 12.95 32.54
C GLU A 85 26.24 12.01 32.26
N LEU A 86 25.93 11.69 30.99
CA LEU A 86 24.94 10.67 30.64
C LEU A 86 25.32 9.29 31.21
N LEU A 87 26.60 8.92 31.09
CA LEU A 87 27.12 7.68 31.66
C LEU A 87 27.02 7.70 33.19
N ARG A 88 27.35 8.82 33.86
CA ARG A 88 27.21 8.96 35.31
C ARG A 88 25.75 8.86 35.76
N TYR A 89 24.83 9.51 35.04
CA TYR A 89 23.40 9.43 35.28
C TYR A 89 22.90 7.99 35.22
N TYR A 90 23.21 7.28 34.12
CA TYR A 90 22.84 5.87 33.97
C TYR A 90 23.48 4.95 35.03
N SER A 91 24.69 5.25 35.49
CA SER A 91 25.35 4.49 36.56
C SER A 91 24.64 4.63 37.91
N ARG A 92 23.91 5.73 38.14
CA ARG A 92 23.11 5.97 39.34
C ARG A 92 21.68 5.46 39.21
N ALA A 93 21.15 5.46 37.99
CA ALA A 93 19.78 5.04 37.71
C ALA A 93 19.64 3.51 37.73
N ASP A 94 18.65 3.00 38.46
CA ASP A 94 18.28 1.58 38.45
C ASP A 94 17.32 1.29 37.30
N VAL A 95 17.81 1.47 36.08
CA VAL A 95 17.07 1.15 34.85
C VAL A 95 17.47 -0.27 34.44
N GLY A 96 16.47 -1.15 34.33
CA GLY A 96 16.62 -2.47 33.74
C GLY A 96 16.91 -2.40 32.24
N ALA A 97 16.52 -3.41 31.47
CA ALA A 97 16.73 -3.42 30.02
C ALA A 97 15.68 -2.61 29.24
N GLN A 98 15.50 -1.36 29.65
CA GLN A 98 14.48 -0.45 29.13
C GLN A 98 15.09 0.88 28.70
N MET A 99 14.28 1.71 28.06
CA MET A 99 14.66 3.06 27.66
C MET A 99 14.98 3.91 28.89
N ILE A 100 16.12 4.58 28.88
CA ILE A 100 16.53 5.51 29.93
C ILE A 100 15.85 6.86 29.66
N ARG A 101 14.95 7.26 30.56
CA ARG A 101 14.31 8.58 30.53
C ARG A 101 15.13 9.56 31.37
N VAL A 102 15.46 10.71 30.78
CA VAL A 102 16.10 11.81 31.49
C VAL A 102 15.03 12.87 31.71
N GLU A 103 14.53 12.95 32.93
CA GLU A 103 13.46 13.87 33.32
C GLU A 103 14.00 14.91 34.30
N ASN A 104 13.83 16.19 33.97
CA ASN A 104 14.16 17.34 34.82
C ASN A 104 15.60 17.40 35.34
N GLU A 105 16.57 16.86 34.60
CA GLU A 105 17.97 16.89 34.99
C GLU A 105 18.78 18.00 34.30
N THR A 106 19.63 18.64 35.10
CA THR A 106 20.60 19.62 34.61
C THR A 106 22.00 19.02 34.67
N PHE A 107 22.61 18.82 33.52
CA PHE A 107 23.98 18.31 33.44
C PHE A 107 25.00 19.45 33.61
N GLU A 108 25.84 19.34 34.63
CA GLU A 108 27.04 20.17 34.77
C GLU A 108 28.14 19.63 33.87
N VAL A 109 28.19 20.14 32.65
CA VAL A 109 29.10 19.66 31.61
C VAL A 109 30.42 20.42 31.67
N ALA A 110 31.53 19.70 31.85
CA ALA A 110 32.88 20.22 31.69
C ALA A 110 33.51 19.75 30.37
N LYS A 111 34.29 20.62 29.72
CA LYS A 111 35.05 20.25 28.53
C LYS A 111 36.11 19.21 28.89
N CYS A 112 36.24 18.15 28.10
CA CYS A 112 37.21 17.08 28.35
C CYS A 112 37.63 16.38 27.05
N GLY A 113 38.64 15.50 27.13
CA GLY A 113 39.18 14.77 25.98
C GLY A 113 38.57 13.38 25.80
N LEU A 114 38.85 12.77 24.63
CA LEU A 114 38.40 11.42 24.31
C LEU A 114 38.86 10.37 25.35
N LYS A 115 40.07 10.53 25.90
CA LYS A 115 40.63 9.63 26.90
C LYS A 115 39.77 9.59 28.17
N ASP A 116 39.25 10.73 28.61
CA ASP A 116 38.41 10.82 29.81
C ASP A 116 37.11 10.02 29.63
N VAL A 117 36.53 10.06 28.43
CA VAL A 117 35.34 9.28 28.09
C VAL A 117 35.65 7.78 28.05
N ILE A 118 36.78 7.40 27.47
CA ILE A 118 37.23 5.99 27.43
C ILE A 118 37.46 5.45 28.84
N ASP A 119 38.05 6.24 29.73
CA ASP A 119 38.28 5.87 31.12
C ASP A 119 36.96 5.73 31.89
N ALA A 120 36.01 6.66 31.69
CA ALA A 120 34.67 6.57 32.26
C ALA A 120 33.91 5.32 31.77
N ARG A 121 33.97 5.06 30.46
CA ARG A 121 33.37 3.87 29.83
C ARG A 121 33.96 2.58 30.38
N THR A 122 35.28 2.50 30.52
CA THR A 122 35.98 1.31 31.03
C THR A 122 35.62 1.04 32.48
N LYS A 123 35.54 2.08 33.31
CA LYS A 123 35.03 1.97 34.69
C LYS A 123 33.59 1.45 34.74
N MET A 124 32.75 1.83 33.77
CA MET A 124 31.36 1.39 33.70
C MET A 124 31.22 -0.08 33.28
N ILE A 125 31.95 -0.54 32.24
CA ILE A 125 31.87 -1.92 31.75
C ILE A 125 32.13 -2.94 32.88
N ASN A 126 33.00 -2.59 33.82
CA ASN A 126 33.32 -3.42 34.98
C ASN A 126 32.17 -3.52 36.01
N ARG A 127 31.14 -2.68 35.91
CA ARG A 127 30.03 -2.57 36.88
C ARG A 127 28.66 -2.86 36.27
N LYS A 128 28.41 -2.38 35.04
CA LYS A 128 27.10 -2.42 34.39
C LYS A 128 27.26 -2.52 32.87
N VAL A 129 26.27 -3.11 32.21
CA VAL A 129 26.23 -3.15 30.74
C VAL A 129 26.09 -1.73 30.20
N LEU A 130 26.92 -1.37 29.22
CA LEU A 130 26.85 -0.05 28.57
C LEU A 130 25.52 0.15 27.84
N PRO A 131 24.92 1.35 27.94
CA PRO A 131 23.77 1.68 27.13
C PRO A 131 24.18 1.90 25.68
N PHE A 132 23.23 1.71 24.75
CA PHE A 132 23.36 2.18 23.37
C PHE A 132 22.54 3.45 23.15
N PHE A 133 22.77 4.13 22.03
CA PHE A 133 22.17 5.43 21.74
C PHE A 133 21.38 5.33 20.44
N ILE A 134 20.07 5.61 20.49
CA ILE A 134 19.23 5.72 19.31
C ILE A 134 19.11 7.19 18.94
N LEU A 135 19.56 7.50 17.73
CA LEU A 135 19.54 8.84 17.15
C LEU A 135 18.52 8.87 16.01
N ASP A 136 17.45 9.63 16.18
CA ASP A 136 16.36 9.74 15.18
C ASP A 136 16.46 11.03 14.36
N GLU A 137 15.89 11.03 13.16
CA GLU A 137 15.89 12.15 12.20
C GLU A 137 17.29 12.68 11.81
N MET A 138 18.31 11.82 11.82
CA MET A 138 19.72 12.15 11.53
C MET A 138 20.04 12.36 10.04
N THR A 139 19.02 12.56 9.21
CA THR A 139 19.19 12.71 7.77
C THR A 139 19.14 14.17 7.37
N PRO A 140 20.19 14.70 6.71
CA PRO A 140 20.21 16.11 6.33
C PRO A 140 19.12 16.39 5.27
N SER A 141 18.09 17.16 5.61
CA SER A 141 17.33 17.91 4.62
C SER A 141 18.21 19.04 4.08
N GLY A 142 18.12 19.30 2.77
CA GLY A 142 18.94 20.31 2.10
C GLY A 142 18.58 21.76 2.45
N GLU A 143 17.53 21.95 3.26
CA GLU A 143 16.92 23.25 3.53
C GLU A 143 17.55 23.98 4.73
N ILE A 144 18.21 23.25 5.65
CA ILE A 144 18.79 23.83 6.86
C ILE A 144 20.32 23.92 6.74
N PRO A 145 20.90 25.15 6.75
CA PRO A 145 22.35 25.34 6.74
C PRO A 145 23.05 24.54 7.85
N ASN A 146 24.19 23.92 7.53
CA ASN A 146 24.99 23.11 8.45
C ASN A 146 24.34 21.85 9.05
N MET A 147 23.10 21.50 8.71
CA MET A 147 22.42 20.33 9.33
C MET A 147 23.15 19.00 9.05
N MET A 148 23.78 18.88 7.90
CA MET A 148 24.65 17.75 7.57
C MET A 148 25.89 17.65 8.46
N LYS A 149 26.53 18.79 8.82
CA LYS A 149 27.65 18.78 9.78
C LYS A 149 27.15 18.37 11.17
N LEU A 150 26.01 18.91 11.58
CA LEU A 150 25.39 18.60 12.87
C LEU A 150 25.07 17.11 12.99
N ALA A 151 24.33 16.54 12.02
CA ALA A 151 23.99 15.13 12.01
C ALA A 151 25.22 14.21 11.98
N ALA A 152 26.23 14.57 11.17
CA ALA A 152 27.50 13.82 11.13
C ALA A 152 28.24 13.88 12.47
N PHE A 153 28.32 15.06 13.10
CA PHE A 153 28.97 15.24 14.40
C PHE A 153 28.25 14.46 15.50
N GLN A 154 26.92 14.60 15.61
CA GLN A 154 26.12 13.90 16.62
C GLN A 154 26.28 12.38 16.51
N ARG A 155 26.44 11.82 15.31
CA ARG A 155 26.76 10.39 15.12
C ARG A 155 28.20 10.07 15.49
N ASN A 156 29.16 10.85 14.98
CA ASN A 156 30.58 10.51 15.00
C ASN A 156 31.20 10.69 16.39
N VAL A 157 30.70 11.62 17.20
CA VAL A 157 31.22 11.89 18.56
C VAL A 157 31.05 10.68 19.49
N PHE A 158 29.90 9.98 19.45
CA PHE A 158 29.70 8.75 20.21
C PHE A 158 30.52 7.58 19.63
N ARG A 159 30.65 7.49 18.30
CA ARG A 159 31.46 6.46 17.65
C ARG A 159 32.94 6.59 17.99
N ALA A 160 33.47 7.81 18.04
CA ALA A 160 34.84 8.09 18.47
C ALA A 160 35.08 7.59 19.91
N CYS A 161 34.10 7.74 20.79
CA CYS A 161 34.10 7.20 22.16
C CYS A 161 33.94 5.68 22.24
N GLY A 162 33.76 4.97 21.12
CA GLY A 162 33.50 3.53 21.07
C GLY A 162 32.14 3.14 21.67
N LEU A 163 31.16 4.04 21.63
CA LEU A 163 29.78 3.79 22.04
C LEU A 163 28.94 3.32 20.85
N VAL A 164 27.96 2.45 21.13
CA VAL A 164 27.07 1.91 20.09
C VAL A 164 25.98 2.93 19.77
N VAL A 165 25.92 3.33 18.50
CA VAL A 165 24.91 4.27 17.99
C VAL A 165 24.08 3.58 16.94
N ILE A 166 22.75 3.63 17.10
CA ILE A 166 21.78 3.23 16.10
C ILE A 166 21.20 4.49 15.50
N VAL A 167 21.44 4.70 14.21
CA VAL A 167 20.82 5.79 13.47
C VAL A 167 19.55 5.25 12.81
N MET A 168 18.43 5.91 13.08
CA MET A 168 17.18 5.60 12.39
C MET A 168 16.93 6.60 11.27
N GLY A 169 16.49 6.08 10.14
CA GLY A 169 16.17 6.88 8.96
C GLY A 169 15.25 6.11 8.04
N THR A 170 14.57 6.83 7.17
CA THR A 170 13.83 6.23 6.05
C THR A 170 14.82 5.90 4.93
N ASP A 171 14.63 4.76 4.26
CA ASP A 171 15.59 4.09 3.35
C ASP A 171 16.38 5.01 2.39
N ALA A 172 15.73 5.85 1.59
CA ALA A 172 16.37 6.65 0.54
C ALA A 172 17.27 7.73 1.13
N LYS A 173 17.02 8.12 2.37
CA LYS A 173 17.89 9.06 3.08
C LYS A 173 19.13 8.35 3.66
N ILE A 174 19.05 7.05 3.98
CA ILE A 174 20.18 6.25 4.48
C ILE A 174 21.12 5.82 3.34
N SER A 175 20.60 5.47 2.16
CA SER A 175 21.45 5.17 0.99
C SER A 175 22.33 6.36 0.59
N ASN A 176 21.86 7.60 0.80
CA ASN A 176 22.65 8.82 0.56
C ASN A 176 23.85 8.97 1.51
N LEU A 177 23.82 8.30 2.67
CA LEU A 177 24.91 8.33 3.65
C LEU A 177 26.11 7.48 3.22
N VAL A 178 26.00 6.62 2.20
CA VAL A 178 27.10 5.79 1.69
C VAL A 178 28.25 6.64 1.15
N SER A 179 27.92 7.77 0.53
CA SER A 179 28.93 8.75 0.11
C SER A 179 29.76 9.31 1.28
N GLN A 180 29.21 9.25 2.50
CA GLN A 180 29.85 9.72 3.74
C GLN A 180 30.62 8.62 4.47
N SER A 181 30.53 7.36 4.01
CA SER A 181 31.22 6.21 4.61
C SER A 181 32.61 5.97 4.03
N GLN A 182 33.07 6.85 3.12
CA GLN A 182 34.34 6.73 2.44
C GLN A 182 35.49 6.74 3.46
N HIS A 183 36.12 5.58 3.62
CA HIS A 183 37.40 5.45 4.30
C HIS A 183 38.50 5.34 3.23
N SER A 184 39.72 5.74 3.58
CA SER A 184 40.92 5.53 2.76
C SER A 184 41.28 4.04 2.56
N ARG A 185 40.63 3.13 3.29
CA ARG A 185 40.83 1.68 3.22
C ARG A 185 39.72 1.02 2.41
N THR A 186 40.09 0.15 1.47
CA THR A 186 39.20 -0.59 0.56
C THR A 186 38.45 -1.76 1.21
N GLY A 187 38.66 -2.00 2.50
CA GLY A 187 38.06 -3.11 3.25
C GLY A 187 36.53 -2.98 3.39
N SER A 188 35.84 -4.12 3.35
CA SER A 188 34.42 -4.19 3.68
C SER A 188 34.19 -3.85 5.15
N HIS A 189 33.17 -3.05 5.44
CA HIS A 189 32.74 -2.79 6.80
C HIS A 189 31.22 -2.80 6.93
N TRP A 190 30.76 -3.22 8.10
CA TRP A 190 29.37 -3.19 8.52
C TRP A 190 28.80 -1.78 8.41
N TRP A 191 27.65 -1.66 7.73
CA TRP A 191 27.04 -0.36 7.43
C TRP A 191 25.68 -0.20 8.11
N MET A 192 24.72 -1.07 7.82
CA MET A 192 23.40 -1.01 8.42
C MET A 192 22.74 -2.38 8.45
N THR A 193 21.75 -2.49 9.31
CA THR A 193 20.79 -3.60 9.31
C THR A 193 19.45 -3.03 8.85
N VAL A 194 18.93 -3.56 7.75
CA VAL A 194 17.65 -3.18 7.16
C VAL A 194 16.56 -4.02 7.81
N VAL A 195 15.62 -3.34 8.48
CA VAL A 195 14.38 -3.92 8.97
C VAL A 195 13.29 -3.49 8.00
N SER A 196 12.79 -4.43 7.21
CA SER A 196 11.97 -4.17 6.04
C SER A 196 10.48 -4.01 6.32
N SER A 197 10.01 -4.60 7.41
CA SER A 197 8.65 -4.47 7.93
C SER A 197 8.69 -4.06 9.40
N PHE A 198 7.79 -3.15 9.78
CA PHE A 198 7.55 -2.89 11.20
C PHE A 198 6.72 -4.03 11.80
N PRO A 199 6.78 -4.25 13.13
CA PRO A 199 5.89 -5.19 13.79
C PRO A 199 4.42 -4.92 13.42
N THR A 200 3.62 -5.98 13.41
CA THR A 200 2.17 -5.88 13.25
C THR A 200 1.58 -4.96 14.33
N TYR A 201 0.41 -4.39 14.04
CA TYR A 201 -0.26 -3.50 14.98
C TYR A 201 -0.43 -4.21 16.33
N GLN A 202 0.06 -3.57 17.39
CA GLN A 202 -0.24 -3.97 18.76
C GLN A 202 -1.39 -3.10 19.24
N SER A 203 -2.49 -3.72 19.63
CA SER A 203 -3.63 -2.99 20.20
C SER A 203 -3.17 -2.18 21.41
N ILE A 204 -3.44 -0.87 21.37
CA ILE A 204 -3.13 0.05 22.46
C ILE A 204 -4.47 0.43 23.10
N PRO A 205 -4.70 0.06 24.37
CA PRO A 205 -5.89 0.45 25.10
C PRO A 205 -6.07 1.97 25.08
N PHE A 206 -7.33 2.41 25.05
CA PHE A 206 -7.65 3.81 25.21
C PHE A 206 -7.41 4.23 26.67
N ASN A 207 -6.77 5.39 26.86
CA ASN A 207 -6.66 6.01 28.19
C ASN A 207 -8.03 6.46 28.73
N ASP A 208 -8.98 6.72 27.83
CA ASP A 208 -10.35 7.10 28.14
C ASP A 208 -11.19 5.83 28.35
N PRO A 209 -11.69 5.57 29.58
CA PRO A 209 -12.46 4.37 29.88
C PRO A 209 -13.72 4.20 29.01
N ALA A 210 -14.39 5.29 28.63
CA ALA A 210 -15.59 5.21 27.81
C ALA A 210 -15.25 4.78 26.37
N LYS A 211 -14.12 5.23 25.85
CA LYS A 211 -13.61 4.80 24.54
C LYS A 211 -13.18 3.34 24.55
N GLU A 212 -12.54 2.89 25.62
CA GLU A 212 -12.16 1.48 25.77
C GLU A 212 -13.40 0.58 25.86
N GLU A 213 -14.38 0.94 26.70
CA GLU A 213 -15.63 0.20 26.82
C GLU A 213 -16.39 0.13 25.48
N SER A 214 -16.47 1.25 24.76
CA SER A 214 -17.08 1.32 23.43
C SER A 214 -16.34 0.39 22.45
N TRP A 215 -15.00 0.44 22.40
CA TRP A 215 -14.21 -0.46 21.56
C TRP A 215 -14.50 -1.94 21.85
N GLN A 216 -14.48 -2.33 23.13
CA GLN A 216 -14.78 -3.71 23.55
C GLN A 216 -16.21 -4.12 23.15
N LYS A 217 -17.20 -3.23 23.30
CA LYS A 217 -18.57 -3.48 22.89
C LYS A 217 -18.67 -3.74 21.38
N VAL A 218 -18.02 -2.90 20.55
CA VAL A 218 -18.05 -3.04 19.09
C VAL A 218 -17.41 -4.34 18.64
N ILE A 219 -16.23 -4.70 19.12
CA ILE A 219 -15.54 -5.93 18.67
C ILE A 219 -16.22 -7.20 19.15
N ASN A 220 -16.93 -7.16 20.28
CA ASN A 220 -17.76 -8.28 20.73
C ASN A 220 -18.99 -8.47 19.86
N LEU A 221 -19.58 -7.37 19.36
CA LEU A 221 -20.73 -7.41 18.46
C LEU A 221 -20.33 -7.76 17.01
N HIS A 222 -19.18 -7.24 16.56
CA HIS A 222 -18.67 -7.40 15.21
C HIS A 222 -17.18 -7.78 15.22
N PRO A 223 -16.84 -9.07 15.41
CA PRO A 223 -15.45 -9.55 15.50
C PRO A 223 -14.56 -9.14 14.31
N VAL A 224 -15.15 -9.04 13.10
CA VAL A 224 -14.45 -8.60 11.89
C VAL A 224 -13.75 -7.25 12.03
N VAL A 225 -14.28 -6.35 12.88
CA VAL A 225 -13.69 -5.03 13.13
C VAL A 225 -12.30 -5.16 13.77
N LYS A 226 -12.14 -6.13 14.69
CA LYS A 226 -10.85 -6.44 15.29
C LYS A 226 -9.91 -7.07 14.25
N ASP A 227 -10.41 -8.00 13.44
CA ASP A 227 -9.61 -8.65 12.39
C ASP A 227 -9.09 -7.65 11.35
N ILE A 228 -9.89 -6.64 10.98
CA ILE A 228 -9.46 -5.54 10.10
C ILE A 228 -8.31 -4.75 10.74
N ALA A 229 -8.41 -4.41 12.02
CA ALA A 229 -7.40 -3.64 12.72
C ALA A 229 -6.09 -4.42 12.90
N ASP A 230 -6.17 -5.71 13.24
CA ASP A 230 -5.02 -6.57 13.51
C ASP A 230 -4.24 -6.95 12.23
N ASN A 231 -4.95 -7.10 11.10
CA ASN A 231 -4.36 -7.42 9.79
C ASN A 231 -4.07 -6.17 8.95
N SER A 232 -3.76 -5.05 9.60
CA SER A 232 -3.44 -3.78 8.95
C SER A 232 -2.19 -3.14 9.55
N ARG A 233 -1.56 -2.24 8.79
CA ARG A 233 -0.42 -1.48 9.32
C ARG A 233 -0.85 -0.56 10.46
N GLY A 234 -0.01 -0.44 11.48
CA GLY A 234 -0.41 0.21 12.74
C GLY A 234 -0.90 1.65 12.64
N LEU A 235 -0.45 2.44 11.65
CA LEU A 235 -0.97 3.79 11.44
C LEU A 235 -2.44 3.76 10.97
N PHE A 236 -2.76 2.89 10.02
CA PHE A 236 -4.12 2.75 9.49
C PHE A 236 -5.03 2.13 10.54
N SER A 237 -4.57 1.09 11.24
CA SER A 237 -5.31 0.48 12.35
C SER A 237 -5.67 1.52 13.41
N ARG A 238 -4.74 2.42 13.77
CA ARG A 238 -5.06 3.47 14.74
C ARG A 238 -6.14 4.43 14.25
N TYR A 239 -6.03 4.91 13.00
CA TYR A 239 -7.05 5.79 12.42
C TYR A 239 -8.43 5.11 12.34
N PHE A 240 -8.44 3.83 11.99
CA PHE A 240 -9.64 3.00 11.92
C PHE A 240 -10.27 2.80 13.29
N VAL A 241 -9.52 2.33 14.27
CA VAL A 241 -9.98 2.09 15.65
C VAL A 241 -10.51 3.38 16.28
N ASP A 242 -9.81 4.51 16.09
CA ASP A 242 -10.29 5.82 16.55
C ASP A 242 -11.63 6.21 15.93
N ALA A 243 -11.80 5.98 14.62
CA ALA A 243 -13.02 6.32 13.90
C ALA A 243 -14.19 5.42 14.26
N VAL A 244 -13.95 4.11 14.44
CA VAL A 244 -14.95 3.15 14.90
C VAL A 244 -15.49 3.54 16.27
N VAL A 245 -14.60 3.82 17.22
CA VAL A 245 -15.02 4.21 18.58
C VAL A 245 -15.76 5.53 18.58
N GLN A 246 -15.32 6.50 17.79
CA GLN A 246 -16.01 7.78 17.67
C GLN A 246 -17.42 7.61 17.11
N PHE A 247 -17.56 6.86 16.01
CA PHE A 247 -18.85 6.54 15.40
C PHE A 247 -19.77 5.84 16.40
N ALA A 248 -19.27 4.82 17.10
CA ALA A 248 -20.04 4.09 18.08
C ALA A 248 -20.48 4.97 19.25
N LEU A 249 -19.64 5.89 19.75
CA LEU A 249 -20.03 6.80 20.83
C LEU A 249 -21.11 7.81 20.40
N GLU A 250 -21.08 8.25 19.15
CA GLU A 250 -22.07 9.18 18.60
C GLU A 250 -23.41 8.48 18.32
N GLU A 251 -23.39 7.30 17.70
CA GLU A 251 -24.60 6.59 17.26
C GLU A 251 -25.25 5.74 18.36
N VAL A 252 -24.46 5.14 19.29
CA VAL A 252 -25.00 4.34 20.41
C VAL A 252 -25.69 5.21 21.46
N ALA A 253 -25.41 6.52 21.49
CA ALA A 253 -26.14 7.47 22.32
C ALA A 253 -27.60 7.66 21.85
N GLU A 254 -27.91 7.32 20.59
CA GLU A 254 -29.22 7.56 19.97
C GLU A 254 -29.94 6.26 19.54
N ASN A 255 -29.23 5.16 19.23
CA ASN A 255 -29.81 3.85 18.85
C ASN A 255 -29.06 2.65 19.47
N GLU A 256 -29.77 1.63 19.96
CA GLU A 256 -29.13 0.43 20.55
C GLU A 256 -28.41 -0.46 19.52
N ILE A 257 -28.67 -0.30 18.21
CA ILE A 257 -28.11 -1.11 17.12
C ILE A 257 -27.78 -0.16 15.95
N PHE A 258 -26.50 -0.10 15.54
CA PHE A 258 -26.06 0.57 14.32
C PHE A 258 -25.69 -0.45 13.24
N ALA A 259 -25.79 -0.02 11.98
CA ALA A 259 -25.43 -0.80 10.82
C ALA A 259 -23.89 -0.96 10.70
N LEU A 260 -23.40 -2.20 10.62
CA LEU A 260 -21.96 -2.48 10.46
C LEU A 260 -21.40 -1.79 9.21
N ALA A 261 -22.16 -1.79 8.11
CA ALA A 261 -21.72 -1.21 6.85
C ALA A 261 -21.49 0.30 6.95
N ASP A 262 -22.38 1.02 7.63
CA ASP A 262 -22.28 2.48 7.75
C ASP A 262 -21.10 2.88 8.65
N MET A 263 -20.87 2.12 9.73
CA MET A 263 -19.68 2.28 10.57
C MET A 263 -18.38 2.01 9.79
N LEU A 264 -18.34 0.93 8.99
CA LEU A 264 -17.16 0.59 8.18
C LEU A 264 -16.89 1.67 7.12
N ASP A 265 -17.91 2.14 6.40
CA ASP A 265 -17.76 3.21 5.42
C ASP A 265 -17.25 4.51 6.06
N ALA A 266 -17.77 4.89 7.24
CA ALA A 266 -17.30 6.05 7.99
C ALA A 266 -15.84 5.90 8.46
N ALA A 267 -15.48 4.72 8.98
CA ALA A 267 -14.13 4.43 9.43
C ALA A 267 -13.13 4.38 8.25
N PHE A 268 -13.50 3.79 7.11
CA PHE A 268 -12.67 3.77 5.90
C PHE A 268 -12.47 5.17 5.33
N LYS A 269 -13.52 6.01 5.31
CA LYS A 269 -13.41 7.43 4.95
C LYS A 269 -12.42 8.15 5.86
N ALA A 270 -12.50 7.95 7.16
CA ALA A 270 -11.57 8.58 8.11
C ALA A 270 -10.12 8.12 7.90
N VAL A 271 -9.87 6.83 7.62
CA VAL A 271 -8.55 6.31 7.28
C VAL A 271 -8.02 6.96 6.00
N TYR A 272 -8.85 7.03 4.95
CA TYR A 272 -8.47 7.67 3.69
C TYR A 272 -8.06 9.12 3.88
N VAL A 273 -8.90 9.92 4.53
CA VAL A 273 -8.68 11.35 4.75
C VAL A 273 -7.38 11.57 5.54
N LYS A 274 -7.23 10.89 6.69
CA LYS A 274 -6.01 11.06 7.51
C LYS A 274 -4.76 10.57 6.79
N ALA A 275 -4.84 9.51 5.99
CA ALA A 275 -3.71 9.04 5.18
C ALA A 275 -3.35 10.04 4.08
N GLN A 276 -4.34 10.67 3.46
CA GLN A 276 -4.18 11.67 2.41
C GLN A 276 -3.64 12.98 2.97
N ASP A 277 -4.10 13.43 4.15
CA ASP A 277 -3.54 14.58 4.87
C ASP A 277 -2.08 14.36 5.24
N ALA A 278 -1.74 13.15 5.71
CA ALA A 278 -0.41 12.83 6.18
C ALA A 278 0.62 12.66 5.05
N LYS A 279 0.21 12.14 3.88
CA LYS A 279 1.14 11.75 2.80
C LYS A 279 0.94 12.50 1.49
N GLY A 280 -0.24 13.07 1.26
CA GLY A 280 -0.59 13.77 0.02
C GLY A 280 -0.46 12.88 -1.22
N PHE A 281 -0.80 11.60 -1.11
CA PHE A 281 -0.55 10.61 -2.16
C PHE A 281 -1.40 10.84 -3.42
N MET A 282 -2.46 11.64 -3.35
CA MET A 282 -3.20 12.11 -4.55
C MET A 282 -2.77 13.50 -5.05
N ASN A 283 -2.02 14.28 -4.25
CA ASN A 283 -1.62 15.66 -4.59
C ASN A 283 -0.65 15.70 -5.77
N THR A 284 0.11 14.63 -5.98
CA THR A 284 1.17 14.57 -6.99
C THR A 284 0.89 13.48 -8.01
N GLU A 285 1.31 13.73 -9.25
CA GLU A 285 1.29 12.75 -10.34
C GLU A 285 1.98 11.45 -9.95
N SER A 286 3.14 11.53 -9.30
CA SER A 286 3.86 10.33 -8.86
C SER A 286 3.10 9.51 -7.81
N GLY A 287 2.32 10.17 -6.96
CA GLY A 287 1.44 9.49 -6.00
C GLY A 287 0.26 8.78 -6.68
N ARG A 288 -0.41 9.46 -7.64
CA ARG A 288 -1.46 8.84 -8.47
C ARG A 288 -0.93 7.63 -9.26
N HIS A 289 0.28 7.72 -9.80
CA HIS A 289 0.93 6.60 -10.48
C HIS A 289 1.25 5.43 -9.54
N ALA A 290 1.63 5.73 -8.30
CA ALA A 290 1.83 4.70 -7.30
C ALA A 290 0.52 4.03 -6.90
N GLN A 291 -0.59 4.76 -6.79
CA GLN A 291 -1.93 4.19 -6.63
C GLN A 291 -2.30 3.29 -7.81
N LEU A 292 -2.02 3.73 -9.05
CA LEU A 292 -2.21 2.91 -10.25
C LEU A 292 -1.44 1.59 -10.12
N MET A 293 -0.16 1.64 -9.78
CA MET A 293 0.64 0.42 -9.58
C MET A 293 0.11 -0.48 -8.46
N ALA A 294 -0.47 0.08 -7.39
CA ALA A 294 -1.04 -0.70 -6.28
C ALA A 294 -2.29 -1.51 -6.71
N LEU A 295 -3.04 -0.99 -7.67
CA LEU A 295 -4.27 -1.60 -8.19
C LEU A 295 -4.04 -2.54 -9.40
N SER A 296 -2.91 -2.40 -10.08
CA SER A 296 -2.61 -3.15 -11.30
C SER A 296 -2.41 -4.65 -11.06
N TYR A 297 -2.64 -5.44 -12.13
CA TYR A 297 -2.44 -6.89 -12.13
C TYR A 297 -1.03 -7.33 -11.67
N THR A 298 -0.04 -6.49 -11.89
CA THR A 298 1.36 -6.75 -11.59
C THR A 298 1.70 -6.67 -10.10
N ASN A 299 0.79 -6.17 -9.25
CA ASN A 299 0.93 -6.15 -7.79
C ASN A 299 0.52 -7.50 -7.12
N ALA A 300 0.27 -8.55 -7.91
CA ALA A 300 -0.22 -9.86 -7.46
C ALA A 300 0.79 -10.65 -6.62
N SER A 301 0.31 -11.48 -5.67
CA SER A 301 1.13 -12.27 -4.76
C SER A 301 2.15 -13.19 -5.45
N VAL A 302 3.29 -13.45 -4.79
CA VAL A 302 4.25 -14.48 -5.19
C VAL A 302 3.83 -15.74 -4.42
N GLU A 303 2.93 -16.56 -4.96
CA GLU A 303 3.04 -18.02 -4.82
C GLU A 303 2.04 -18.78 -5.71
N LEU A 304 2.47 -20.01 -6.03
CA LEU A 304 2.06 -20.89 -7.11
C LEU A 304 0.62 -21.44 -6.98
N PRO A 305 0.00 -21.85 -8.11
CA PRO A 305 -1.30 -22.49 -8.13
C PRO A 305 -1.20 -23.92 -7.59
N ASP A 306 -2.16 -24.34 -6.77
CA ASP A 306 -2.98 -25.52 -7.04
C ASP A 306 -3.95 -25.82 -5.88
N TYR A 307 -5.23 -25.61 -6.13
CA TYR A 307 -6.23 -26.50 -5.57
C TYR A 307 -6.10 -27.82 -6.32
N THR A 308 -5.39 -28.80 -5.76
CA THR A 308 -5.67 -30.21 -6.09
C THR A 308 -6.31 -30.87 -4.88
N ILE A 309 -7.53 -31.35 -5.13
CA ILE A 309 -8.07 -32.51 -4.46
C ILE A 309 -6.98 -33.60 -4.49
N SER A 310 -6.54 -33.99 -3.28
CA SER A 310 -5.76 -35.18 -2.92
C SER A 310 -4.46 -35.50 -3.69
N ALA A 311 -3.37 -35.42 -2.94
CA ALA A 311 -2.08 -36.12 -3.07
C ALA A 311 -1.93 -37.22 -4.14
N THR A 312 -0.91 -37.11 -5.01
CA THR A 312 0.30 -37.98 -5.01
C THR A 312 1.28 -37.66 -6.17
N SER A 313 2.58 -37.79 -5.85
CA SER A 313 3.78 -38.00 -6.68
C SER A 313 4.31 -36.93 -7.68
N CYS A 314 5.47 -36.38 -7.28
CA CYS A 314 6.75 -36.17 -8.00
C CYS A 314 6.80 -35.76 -9.49
N ASP A 315 7.53 -34.66 -9.70
CA ASP A 315 8.33 -34.23 -10.87
C ASP A 315 7.65 -34.23 -12.26
N ASP A 316 7.34 -33.03 -12.79
CA ASP A 316 8.06 -32.49 -13.96
C ASP A 316 7.74 -31.00 -14.22
N ASP A 317 8.76 -30.29 -14.66
CA ASP A 317 8.88 -28.85 -14.93
C ASP A 317 7.97 -28.39 -16.10
N ARG A 318 6.88 -27.63 -15.83
CA ARG A 318 6.23 -26.69 -16.80
C ARG A 318 5.03 -25.87 -16.28
N SER A 319 4.93 -25.59 -14.99
CA SER A 319 3.96 -24.59 -14.50
C SER A 319 4.28 -23.21 -15.11
N GLU A 320 3.32 -22.60 -15.81
CA GLU A 320 3.40 -21.20 -16.25
C GLU A 320 3.78 -20.33 -15.03
N PRO A 321 4.80 -19.45 -15.14
CA PRO A 321 5.27 -18.73 -13.97
C PRO A 321 4.14 -17.83 -13.45
N PRO A 322 3.86 -17.81 -12.13
CA PRO A 322 2.97 -16.82 -11.56
C PRO A 322 3.44 -15.43 -11.99
N LEU A 323 2.48 -14.54 -12.32
CA LEU A 323 2.77 -13.14 -12.59
C LEU A 323 3.53 -12.59 -11.39
N LYS A 324 4.84 -12.41 -11.54
CA LYS A 324 5.73 -12.00 -10.45
C LYS A 324 5.26 -10.64 -9.93
N LYS A 325 5.17 -10.47 -8.60
CA LYS A 325 5.10 -9.15 -7.96
C LYS A 325 6.09 -8.22 -8.66
N SER A 326 5.58 -7.19 -9.30
CA SER A 326 6.45 -6.25 -9.98
C SER A 326 7.07 -5.31 -8.96
N LYS A 327 8.39 -5.15 -9.08
CA LYS A 327 9.16 -4.21 -8.29
C LYS A 327 8.67 -2.80 -8.62
N VAL A 328 8.19 -2.07 -7.62
CA VAL A 328 7.90 -0.64 -7.76
C VAL A 328 9.14 0.16 -7.37
N GLY A 329 9.28 1.35 -7.97
CA GLY A 329 10.37 2.24 -7.62
C GLY A 329 10.30 2.69 -6.17
N VAL A 330 11.45 3.00 -5.56
CA VAL A 330 11.54 3.51 -4.17
C VAL A 330 10.66 4.74 -3.95
N GLN A 331 10.45 5.53 -5.01
CA GLN A 331 9.54 6.67 -4.99
C GLN A 331 8.14 6.27 -4.51
N SER A 332 7.63 5.10 -4.88
CA SER A 332 6.32 4.60 -4.45
C SER A 332 6.21 4.40 -2.95
N MET A 333 7.31 4.22 -2.21
CA MET A 333 7.28 4.22 -0.75
C MET A 333 7.29 5.63 -0.16
N HIS A 334 7.86 6.62 -0.87
CA HIS A 334 7.85 8.02 -0.44
C HIS A 334 6.51 8.69 -0.69
N VAL A 335 5.92 8.46 -1.86
CA VAL A 335 4.65 9.08 -2.26
C VAL A 335 3.45 8.18 -1.99
N HIS A 336 3.66 6.90 -1.69
CA HIS A 336 2.61 5.91 -1.42
C HIS A 336 3.04 4.84 -0.42
N PHE A 337 2.16 3.90 -0.10
CA PHE A 337 2.34 2.96 1.01
C PHE A 337 3.01 1.62 0.62
N ALA A 338 3.97 1.65 -0.31
CA ALA A 338 4.80 0.49 -0.63
C ALA A 338 5.79 0.16 0.51
N ASN A 339 6.20 -1.10 0.61
CA ASN A 339 7.16 -1.64 1.57
C ASN A 339 8.41 -2.16 0.84
N LEU A 340 9.52 -2.33 1.56
CA LEU A 340 10.69 -3.02 1.03
C LEU A 340 10.37 -4.50 0.76
N VAL A 341 10.98 -5.07 -0.28
CA VAL A 341 10.79 -6.48 -0.66
C VAL A 341 11.58 -7.42 0.25
N ASP A 342 12.67 -6.97 0.87
CA ASP A 342 13.40 -7.81 1.82
C ASP A 342 12.40 -8.28 2.90
N GLU A 343 12.27 -9.58 3.16
CA GLU A 343 11.31 -10.09 4.18
C GLU A 343 12.00 -10.34 5.52
N GLU A 344 13.32 -10.50 5.47
CA GLU A 344 14.17 -10.72 6.63
C GLU A 344 15.02 -9.49 6.95
N ILE A 345 15.42 -9.43 8.22
CA ILE A 345 16.41 -8.48 8.72
C ILE A 345 17.69 -8.66 7.89
N THR A 346 18.01 -7.65 7.08
CA THR A 346 19.08 -7.75 6.08
C THR A 346 20.27 -6.91 6.50
N ASP A 347 21.38 -7.61 6.68
CA ASP A 347 22.65 -7.06 7.08
C ASP A 347 23.44 -6.56 5.85
N VAL A 348 23.71 -5.26 5.81
CA VAL A 348 24.32 -4.56 4.68
C VAL A 348 25.68 -3.99 5.06
N VAL A 349 26.66 -4.25 4.19
CA VAL A 349 28.04 -3.76 4.29
C VAL A 349 28.34 -2.76 3.18
N VAL A 350 29.28 -1.85 3.42
CA VAL A 350 29.86 -1.04 2.35
C VAL A 350 31.18 -1.65 1.92
N SER A 351 31.33 -1.86 0.61
CA SER A 351 32.57 -2.33 -0.01
C SER A 351 32.73 -1.66 -1.38
N GLY A 352 33.88 -1.01 -1.61
CA GLY A 352 34.14 -0.27 -2.85
C GLY A 352 33.15 0.88 -3.10
N GLY A 353 32.64 1.51 -2.03
CA GLY A 353 31.64 2.59 -2.12
C GLY A 353 30.24 2.14 -2.53
N ARG A 354 29.96 0.83 -2.54
CA ARG A 354 28.66 0.25 -2.86
C ARG A 354 28.09 -0.52 -1.68
N LEU A 355 26.77 -0.51 -1.56
CA LEU A 355 26.04 -1.33 -0.60
C LEU A 355 25.97 -2.77 -1.11
N LYS A 356 26.30 -3.71 -0.22
CA LYS A 356 26.25 -5.14 -0.49
C LYS A 356 25.62 -5.87 0.69
N LYS A 357 24.90 -6.96 0.43
CA LYS A 357 24.50 -7.91 1.49
C LYS A 357 25.74 -8.64 2.03
N GLY A 358 25.60 -9.33 3.16
CA GLY A 358 26.68 -10.11 3.78
C GLY A 358 27.33 -11.16 2.86
N ASP A 359 26.59 -11.65 1.86
CA ASP A 359 27.07 -12.58 0.82
C ASP A 359 27.84 -11.91 -0.33
N GLY A 360 27.97 -10.58 -0.32
CA GLY A 360 28.67 -9.79 -1.33
C GLY A 360 27.81 -9.37 -2.53
N THR A 361 26.53 -9.75 -2.59
CA THR A 361 25.61 -9.31 -3.65
C THR A 361 25.27 -7.82 -3.48
N PRO A 362 25.09 -7.04 -4.58
CA PRO A 362 24.67 -5.64 -4.47
C PRO A 362 23.31 -5.52 -3.78
N TRP A 363 23.22 -4.67 -2.75
CA TRP A 363 21.95 -4.33 -2.14
C TRP A 363 21.41 -3.03 -2.77
N ILE A 364 20.17 -3.08 -3.23
CA ILE A 364 19.42 -1.95 -3.77
C ILE A 364 18.04 -1.97 -3.09
N PRO A 365 17.52 -0.83 -2.62
CA PRO A 365 16.16 -0.77 -2.09
C PRO A 365 15.16 -1.09 -3.21
N ILE A 366 14.46 -2.21 -3.06
CA ILE A 366 13.41 -2.65 -3.97
C ILE A 366 12.11 -2.63 -3.19
N CYS A 367 11.07 -2.03 -3.76
CA CYS A 367 9.77 -1.89 -3.10
C CYS A 367 8.68 -2.74 -3.77
N ARG A 368 7.68 -3.12 -2.99
CA ARG A 368 6.40 -3.75 -3.41
C ARG A 368 5.27 -3.19 -2.56
N PHE A 369 4.03 -3.16 -3.06
CA PHE A 369 2.92 -2.97 -2.13
C PHE A 369 2.72 -4.26 -1.32
N PRO A 370 2.25 -4.15 -0.06
CA PRO A 370 1.90 -5.33 0.73
C PRO A 370 0.75 -6.09 0.05
N VAL A 371 0.64 -7.40 0.26
CA VAL A 371 -0.57 -8.14 -0.16
C VAL A 371 -1.74 -7.83 0.77
N ILE A 372 -2.97 -8.22 0.41
CA ILE A 372 -4.18 -7.90 1.20
C ILE A 372 -4.05 -8.43 2.63
N GLU A 373 -3.47 -9.62 2.79
CA GLU A 373 -3.28 -10.28 4.08
C GLU A 373 -2.25 -9.55 4.97
N GLU A 374 -1.31 -8.81 4.35
CA GLU A 374 -0.30 -8.02 5.07
C GLU A 374 -0.84 -6.64 5.48
N ASP A 375 -1.86 -6.11 4.79
CA ASP A 375 -2.41 -4.77 5.06
C ASP A 375 -3.80 -4.51 4.46
N VAL A 376 -4.84 -5.04 5.10
CA VAL A 376 -6.20 -5.01 4.54
C VAL A 376 -6.77 -3.58 4.42
N LEU A 377 -6.43 -2.66 5.33
CA LEU A 377 -6.92 -1.26 5.28
C LEU A 377 -6.34 -0.44 4.13
N LEU A 378 -5.16 -0.79 3.57
CA LEU A 378 -4.72 -0.20 2.30
C LEU A 378 -5.79 -0.45 1.24
N TYR A 379 -6.27 -1.69 1.15
CA TYR A 379 -7.19 -2.15 0.13
C TYR A 379 -8.66 -1.83 0.41
N LEU A 380 -9.07 -1.68 1.67
CA LEU A 380 -10.44 -1.32 2.06
C LEU A 380 -10.67 0.20 2.08
N ALA A 381 -9.67 0.98 2.51
CA ALA A 381 -9.85 2.42 2.71
C ALA A 381 -9.06 3.26 1.70
N VAL A 382 -7.75 3.02 1.58
CA VAL A 382 -6.84 3.91 0.82
C VAL A 382 -7.01 3.76 -0.69
N LEU A 383 -7.40 2.57 -1.18
CA LEU A 383 -7.70 2.34 -2.59
C LEU A 383 -9.10 2.82 -3.02
N GLY A 384 -9.78 3.63 -2.21
CA GLY A 384 -11.10 4.21 -2.50
C GLY A 384 -12.23 3.56 -1.72
N GLY A 385 -13.42 4.16 -1.72
CA GLY A 385 -14.57 3.71 -0.95
C GLY A 385 -15.83 4.50 -1.29
N LYS A 386 -16.81 4.49 -0.38
CA LYS A 386 -18.04 5.28 -0.53
C LYS A 386 -17.71 6.74 -0.77
N GLU A 387 -18.26 7.34 -1.83
CA GLU A 387 -18.01 8.73 -2.27
C GLU A 387 -16.56 9.06 -2.68
N LEU A 388 -15.57 8.23 -2.33
CA LEU A 388 -14.16 8.45 -2.57
C LEU A 388 -13.69 7.51 -3.69
N SER A 389 -13.56 8.02 -4.91
CA SER A 389 -12.95 7.22 -5.99
C SER A 389 -11.54 6.76 -5.60
N ALA A 390 -11.06 5.68 -6.21
CA ALA A 390 -9.67 5.27 -6.02
C ALA A 390 -8.66 6.38 -6.41
N TYR A 391 -9.06 7.30 -7.29
CA TYR A 391 -8.29 8.48 -7.69
C TYR A 391 -9.02 9.78 -7.31
N TYR A 392 -9.09 10.07 -6.02
CA TYR A 392 -9.79 11.26 -5.50
C TYR A 392 -8.90 12.08 -4.57
N ASP A 393 -8.54 13.30 -4.95
CA ASP A 393 -7.85 14.18 -4.04
C ASP A 393 -8.85 14.86 -3.09
N TYR A 394 -8.92 14.35 -1.86
CA TYR A 394 -9.80 14.90 -0.82
C TYR A 394 -9.48 16.34 -0.45
N ASN A 395 -8.21 16.74 -0.50
CA ASN A 395 -7.79 18.07 -0.07
C ASN A 395 -8.23 19.17 -1.04
N THR A 396 -8.30 18.84 -2.33
CA THR A 396 -8.73 19.76 -3.38
C THR A 396 -10.16 19.49 -3.87
N GLY A 397 -10.77 18.38 -3.44
CA GLY A 397 -12.05 17.90 -3.97
C GLY A 397 -11.97 17.40 -5.42
N THR A 398 -10.76 17.19 -5.95
CA THR A 398 -10.55 16.84 -7.36
C THR A 398 -10.73 15.34 -7.57
N LYS A 399 -11.64 14.97 -8.48
CA LYS A 399 -11.80 13.59 -8.94
C LYS A 399 -11.04 13.40 -10.25
N TYR A 400 -10.26 12.32 -10.33
CA TYR A 400 -9.64 11.86 -11.57
C TYR A 400 -10.34 10.59 -12.04
N SER A 401 -10.76 10.56 -13.30
CA SER A 401 -11.25 9.33 -13.92
C SER A 401 -10.11 8.33 -14.08
N THR A 402 -10.40 7.04 -14.00
CA THR A 402 -9.42 5.98 -14.26
C THR A 402 -8.75 6.19 -15.63
N ALA A 403 -9.52 6.58 -16.65
CA ALA A 403 -8.99 6.90 -17.97
C ALA A 403 -7.94 8.02 -17.98
N SER A 404 -8.20 9.13 -17.31
CA SER A 404 -7.30 10.28 -17.30
C SER A 404 -5.98 9.98 -16.58
N VAL A 405 -6.00 9.19 -15.49
CA VAL A 405 -4.78 8.74 -14.79
C VAL A 405 -3.94 7.81 -15.67
N PHE A 406 -4.58 6.89 -16.40
CA PHE A 406 -3.87 6.01 -17.34
C PHE A 406 -3.28 6.78 -18.53
N ASP A 407 -3.93 7.84 -19.00
CA ASP A 407 -3.40 8.72 -20.04
C ASP A 407 -2.21 9.57 -19.52
N GLU A 408 -2.34 10.17 -18.34
CA GLU A 408 -1.27 10.92 -17.65
C GLU A 408 0.00 10.05 -17.51
N PHE A 409 -0.16 8.83 -16.99
CA PHE A 409 0.94 7.89 -16.82
C PHE A 409 1.59 7.50 -18.15
N ARG A 410 0.79 7.27 -19.20
CA ARG A 410 1.29 6.96 -20.53
C ARG A 410 2.05 8.11 -21.16
N ARG A 411 1.57 9.35 -21.03
CA ARG A 411 2.29 10.55 -21.53
C ARG A 411 3.64 10.72 -20.84
N ARG A 412 3.73 10.42 -19.55
CA ARG A 412 4.99 10.43 -18.82
C ARG A 412 5.98 9.38 -19.32
N ILE A 413 5.54 8.14 -19.54
CA ILE A 413 6.39 7.05 -20.04
C ILE A 413 6.71 7.23 -21.54
N GLY A 414 5.80 7.86 -22.29
CA GLY A 414 5.84 8.09 -23.73
C GLY A 414 6.93 9.05 -24.24
N ASN A 415 7.92 9.40 -23.40
CA ASN A 415 9.11 10.16 -23.76
C ASN A 415 10.43 9.50 -23.30
N GLU A 416 10.41 8.29 -22.72
CA GLU A 416 11.68 7.57 -22.46
C GLU A 416 12.18 6.90 -23.76
N PRO A 417 13.40 7.23 -24.23
CA PRO A 417 13.93 6.69 -25.46
C PRO A 417 14.20 5.20 -25.25
N HIS A 418 13.36 4.36 -25.85
CA HIS A 418 13.64 2.95 -26.13
C HIS A 418 14.24 2.21 -24.93
N GLY A 419 13.42 2.01 -23.90
CA GLY A 419 13.71 1.01 -22.88
C GLY A 419 14.07 -0.31 -23.54
N ASN A 420 15.23 -0.84 -23.16
CA ASN A 420 15.83 -2.10 -23.60
C ASN A 420 14.75 -3.17 -23.91
N THR A 421 14.76 -3.76 -25.09
CA THR A 421 13.82 -4.83 -25.51
C THR A 421 13.89 -6.09 -24.65
N ASN A 422 14.91 -6.21 -23.78
CA ASN A 422 15.05 -7.26 -22.76
C ASN A 422 14.53 -6.85 -21.36
N ALA A 423 14.06 -5.62 -21.17
CA ALA A 423 13.37 -5.22 -19.94
C ALA A 423 11.95 -5.80 -19.94
N LEU A 424 11.52 -6.38 -18.82
CA LEU A 424 10.13 -6.78 -18.60
C LEU A 424 9.23 -5.62 -19.00
N ARG A 425 8.36 -5.81 -20.00
CA ARG A 425 7.35 -4.80 -20.34
C ARG A 425 6.61 -4.41 -19.07
N ASN A 426 6.56 -3.11 -18.79
CA ASN A 426 5.77 -2.54 -17.72
C ASN A 426 4.28 -2.70 -18.09
N ASN A 427 3.73 -3.90 -17.86
CA ASN A 427 2.37 -4.32 -18.26
C ASN A 427 1.23 -3.57 -17.53
N TYR A 428 1.54 -2.55 -16.70
CA TYR A 428 0.55 -1.79 -15.92
C TYR A 428 -0.41 -0.96 -16.79
N CYS A 429 -0.03 -0.61 -18.02
CA CYS A 429 -0.78 0.32 -18.90
C CYS A 429 -1.67 -0.37 -19.94
N GLU A 430 -1.90 -1.68 -19.83
CA GLU A 430 -2.77 -2.37 -20.78
C GLU A 430 -4.23 -1.93 -20.61
N PHE A 431 -4.97 -1.88 -21.71
CA PHE A 431 -6.39 -1.52 -21.70
C PHE A 431 -7.22 -2.41 -20.76
N GLU A 432 -6.83 -3.68 -20.62
CA GLU A 432 -7.42 -4.61 -19.65
C GLU A 432 -7.24 -4.13 -18.21
N ASN A 433 -6.07 -3.61 -17.83
CA ASN A 433 -5.84 -3.03 -16.51
C ASN A 433 -6.71 -1.78 -16.30
N LEU A 434 -6.83 -0.92 -17.32
CA LEU A 434 -7.70 0.26 -17.25
C LEU A 434 -9.14 -0.16 -16.97
N VAL A 435 -9.67 -1.11 -17.72
CA VAL A 435 -11.03 -1.63 -17.53
C VAL A 435 -11.21 -2.25 -16.14
N ALA A 436 -10.25 -3.05 -15.68
CA ALA A 436 -10.31 -3.65 -14.35
C ALA A 436 -10.31 -2.58 -13.23
N HIS A 437 -9.50 -1.54 -13.36
CA HIS A 437 -9.51 -0.42 -12.42
C HIS A 437 -10.84 0.34 -12.47
N ALA A 438 -11.41 0.56 -13.66
CA ALA A 438 -12.71 1.22 -13.80
C ALA A 438 -13.84 0.42 -13.13
N LEU A 439 -13.86 -0.91 -13.33
CA LEU A 439 -14.79 -1.83 -12.66
C LEU A 439 -14.62 -1.78 -11.14
N PHE A 440 -13.37 -1.82 -10.66
CA PHE A 440 -13.04 -1.71 -9.26
C PHE A 440 -13.53 -0.39 -8.66
N CYS A 441 -13.18 0.75 -9.26
CA CYS A 441 -13.60 2.09 -8.84
C CYS A 441 -15.13 2.25 -8.81
N ALA A 442 -15.81 1.74 -9.84
CA ALA A 442 -17.26 1.83 -9.95
C ALA A 442 -17.98 1.00 -8.88
N SER A 443 -17.48 -0.19 -8.57
CA SER A 443 -18.06 -1.09 -7.57
C SER A 443 -18.09 -0.51 -6.16
N ARG A 444 -17.19 0.44 -5.85
CA ARG A 444 -16.98 0.97 -4.49
C ARG A 444 -17.76 2.23 -4.18
N LYS A 445 -18.43 2.86 -5.17
CA LYS A 445 -19.04 4.19 -5.00
C LYS A 445 -20.13 4.26 -3.93
N ASN A 446 -20.84 3.15 -3.71
CA ASN A 446 -21.90 3.07 -2.68
C ASN A 446 -21.42 2.44 -1.36
N GLY A 447 -20.12 2.23 -1.20
CA GLY A 447 -19.55 1.63 0.01
C GLY A 447 -19.72 0.12 0.10
N VAL A 448 -19.46 -0.40 1.29
CA VAL A 448 -19.37 -1.85 1.53
C VAL A 448 -20.70 -2.59 1.38
N ARG A 449 -21.84 -1.87 1.32
CA ARG A 449 -23.17 -2.43 1.01
C ARG A 449 -23.28 -2.97 -0.43
N GLY A 450 -22.30 -2.66 -1.27
CA GLY A 450 -22.38 -2.88 -2.70
C GLY A 450 -23.25 -1.83 -3.39
N ILE A 451 -23.30 -1.88 -4.72
CA ILE A 451 -23.93 -0.86 -5.56
C ILE A 451 -24.95 -1.47 -6.53
N ALA A 452 -26.09 -0.79 -6.69
CA ALA A 452 -27.14 -1.23 -7.59
C ALA A 452 -26.70 -1.08 -9.07
N PHE A 453 -27.29 -1.89 -9.96
CA PHE A 453 -26.83 -2.01 -11.35
C PHE A 453 -26.85 -0.67 -12.11
N ASN A 454 -27.87 0.18 -11.90
CA ASN A 454 -27.94 1.48 -12.58
C ASN A 454 -26.77 2.37 -12.17
N GLU A 455 -26.60 2.54 -10.88
CA GLU A 455 -25.62 3.39 -10.21
C GLU A 455 -24.20 2.91 -10.53
N PHE A 456 -23.98 1.60 -10.53
CA PHE A 456 -22.74 0.99 -10.98
C PHE A 456 -22.44 1.31 -12.43
N PHE A 457 -23.42 1.13 -13.32
CA PHE A 457 -23.22 1.38 -14.74
C PHE A 457 -22.90 2.86 -15.01
N PHE A 458 -23.54 3.77 -14.27
CA PHE A 458 -23.18 5.19 -14.30
C PHE A 458 -21.75 5.44 -13.84
N ALA A 459 -21.40 4.92 -12.66
CA ALA A 459 -20.07 5.05 -12.13
C ALA A 459 -19.01 4.49 -13.07
N LEU A 460 -19.27 3.34 -13.69
CA LEU A 460 -18.38 2.67 -14.63
C LEU A 460 -18.10 3.53 -15.85
N VAL A 461 -19.12 4.09 -16.49
CA VAL A 461 -18.94 4.97 -17.65
C VAL A 461 -18.23 6.26 -17.26
N ASP A 462 -18.53 6.82 -16.09
CA ASP A 462 -17.89 8.04 -15.58
C ASP A 462 -16.37 7.87 -15.35
N GLU A 463 -15.90 6.65 -15.08
CA GLU A 463 -14.46 6.35 -15.01
C GLU A 463 -13.73 6.41 -16.38
N PHE A 464 -14.47 6.53 -17.48
CA PHE A 464 -13.95 6.77 -18.84
C PHE A 464 -14.18 8.21 -19.35
N GLN A 465 -14.80 9.08 -18.57
CA GLN A 465 -15.08 10.46 -18.94
C GLN A 465 -14.10 11.43 -18.26
N ASP A 466 -13.71 12.50 -18.96
CA ASP A 466 -12.91 13.57 -18.36
C ASP A 466 -13.80 14.57 -17.59
N GLU A 467 -15.04 14.75 -18.05
CA GLU A 467 -16.08 15.58 -17.43
C GLU A 467 -17.36 14.75 -17.27
N SER A 468 -18.03 14.86 -16.12
CA SER A 468 -19.28 14.14 -15.87
C SER A 468 -20.43 14.81 -16.62
N TYR A 469 -21.04 14.10 -17.57
CA TYR A 469 -22.18 14.62 -18.32
C TYR A 469 -23.51 14.13 -17.72
N PRO A 470 -24.43 15.02 -17.33
CA PRO A 470 -25.73 14.62 -16.82
C PRO A 470 -26.49 13.87 -17.91
N THR A 471 -26.96 12.66 -17.57
CA THR A 471 -27.68 11.80 -18.50
C THR A 471 -29.02 11.36 -17.92
N LYS A 472 -30.03 11.22 -18.78
CA LYS A 472 -31.33 10.62 -18.44
C LYS A 472 -31.36 9.11 -18.74
N PHE A 473 -30.30 8.57 -19.31
CA PHE A 473 -30.17 7.14 -19.63
C PHE A 473 -30.31 6.33 -18.34
N LYS A 474 -31.11 5.25 -18.31
CA LYS A 474 -31.14 4.30 -17.18
C LYS A 474 -30.67 2.94 -17.67
N ALA A 475 -29.61 2.39 -17.09
CA ALA A 475 -29.02 1.13 -17.55
C ALA A 475 -29.98 -0.07 -17.42
N SER A 476 -30.86 -0.06 -16.41
CA SER A 476 -31.93 -1.03 -16.20
C SER A 476 -32.91 -1.12 -17.37
N ALA A 477 -33.04 -0.06 -18.18
CA ALA A 477 -33.84 -0.10 -19.41
C ALA A 477 -33.24 -1.05 -20.46
N LEU A 478 -31.94 -1.38 -20.38
CA LEU A 478 -31.32 -2.40 -21.22
C LEU A 478 -31.78 -3.83 -20.85
N LEU A 479 -32.26 -4.01 -19.62
CA LEU A 479 -32.65 -5.32 -19.07
C LEU A 479 -34.16 -5.59 -19.20
N GLU A 480 -34.97 -4.62 -19.62
CA GLU A 480 -36.45 -4.71 -19.60
C GLU A 480 -37.00 -5.92 -20.36
N SER A 481 -36.36 -6.30 -21.47
CA SER A 481 -36.76 -7.44 -22.29
C SER A 481 -36.16 -8.78 -21.83
N TYR A 482 -35.35 -8.78 -20.77
CA TYR A 482 -34.64 -9.95 -20.25
C TYR A 482 -35.08 -10.23 -18.81
N ALA A 483 -36.21 -10.93 -18.63
CA ALA A 483 -36.83 -11.11 -17.32
C ALA A 483 -35.87 -11.73 -16.27
N GLY A 484 -35.05 -12.70 -16.66
CA GLY A 484 -34.05 -13.32 -15.78
C GLY A 484 -32.98 -12.33 -15.31
N LEU A 485 -32.38 -11.57 -16.24
CA LEU A 485 -31.40 -10.52 -15.93
C LEU A 485 -32.01 -9.39 -15.08
N LYS A 486 -33.21 -8.94 -15.42
CA LYS A 486 -33.93 -7.91 -14.66
C LYS A 486 -34.16 -8.35 -13.22
N LYS A 487 -34.60 -9.60 -13.02
CA LYS A 487 -34.76 -10.17 -11.67
C LYS A 487 -33.42 -10.28 -10.95
N LYS A 488 -32.40 -10.85 -11.59
CA LYS A 488 -31.04 -11.02 -11.04
C LYS A 488 -30.48 -9.69 -10.50
N PHE A 489 -30.53 -8.62 -11.29
CA PHE A 489 -30.00 -7.30 -10.91
C PHE A 489 -30.97 -6.42 -10.10
N ALA A 490 -32.22 -6.86 -9.90
CA ALA A 490 -33.11 -6.27 -8.90
C ALA A 490 -32.89 -6.87 -7.50
N GLU A 491 -32.48 -8.13 -7.43
CA GLU A 491 -32.25 -8.88 -6.18
C GLU A 491 -30.78 -8.88 -5.74
N THR A 492 -29.85 -8.61 -6.64
CA THR A 492 -28.40 -8.68 -6.38
C THR A 492 -27.72 -7.33 -6.61
N MET A 493 -27.06 -6.84 -5.57
CA MET A 493 -26.16 -5.68 -5.66
C MET A 493 -24.80 -6.12 -6.20
N ILE A 494 -24.16 -5.26 -6.99
CA ILE A 494 -22.77 -5.47 -7.41
C ILE A 494 -21.88 -5.28 -6.18
N PRO A 495 -21.06 -6.27 -5.82
CA PRO A 495 -20.33 -6.25 -4.57
C PRO A 495 -19.21 -5.21 -4.55
N PHE A 496 -18.77 -4.82 -3.36
CA PHE A 496 -17.53 -4.10 -3.13
C PHE A 496 -16.35 -5.05 -3.42
N VAL A 497 -15.76 -4.92 -4.62
CA VAL A 497 -14.80 -5.91 -5.10
C VAL A 497 -13.39 -5.70 -4.55
N ALA A 498 -12.69 -6.81 -4.32
CA ALA A 498 -11.24 -6.82 -4.18
C ALA A 498 -10.58 -6.33 -5.49
N PRO A 499 -9.35 -5.78 -5.43
CA PRO A 499 -8.55 -5.55 -6.64
C PRO A 499 -8.42 -6.83 -7.47
N PRO A 500 -8.25 -6.70 -8.79
CA PRO A 500 -8.43 -7.80 -9.74
C PRO A 500 -7.56 -9.06 -9.53
N ASN A 501 -6.44 -8.93 -8.82
CA ASN A 501 -5.49 -10.01 -8.56
C ASN A 501 -5.34 -10.33 -7.07
N ALA A 502 -6.35 -9.99 -6.28
CA ALA A 502 -6.38 -10.27 -4.87
C ALA A 502 -7.76 -10.79 -4.45
N ARG A 503 -7.79 -11.53 -3.34
CA ARG A 503 -9.03 -12.00 -2.74
C ARG A 503 -9.19 -11.36 -1.38
N TRP A 504 -10.44 -11.06 -1.03
CA TRP A 504 -10.77 -10.74 0.35
C TRP A 504 -10.48 -11.94 1.24
N PRO A 505 -9.85 -11.72 2.41
CA PRO A 505 -9.69 -12.75 3.42
C PRO A 505 -11.07 -13.24 3.91
N ASP A 506 -11.12 -14.48 4.40
CA ASP A 506 -12.37 -15.12 4.82
C ASP A 506 -13.13 -14.32 5.89
N TYR A 507 -12.41 -13.62 6.79
CA TYR A 507 -13.05 -12.78 7.81
C TYR A 507 -13.78 -11.55 7.23
N ILE A 508 -13.32 -11.02 6.09
CA ILE A 508 -14.03 -9.94 5.36
C ILE A 508 -15.27 -10.51 4.67
N LEU A 509 -15.14 -11.67 4.04
CA LEU A 509 -16.28 -12.36 3.42
C LEU A 509 -17.32 -12.77 4.46
N GLY A 510 -16.90 -13.16 5.66
CA GLY A 510 -17.76 -13.48 6.80
C GLY A 510 -18.55 -12.28 7.36
N ALA A 511 -18.17 -11.05 7.03
CA ALA A 511 -18.99 -9.87 7.32
C ALA A 511 -20.22 -9.77 6.41
N CYS A 512 -20.22 -10.47 5.27
CA CYS A 512 -21.40 -10.56 4.42
C CYS A 512 -22.50 -11.32 5.18
N GLY A 513 -23.65 -10.68 5.40
CA GLY A 513 -24.78 -11.29 6.10
C GLY A 513 -24.62 -11.44 7.63
N ALA A 514 -23.65 -10.76 8.26
CA ALA A 514 -23.57 -10.65 9.72
C ALA A 514 -24.64 -9.66 10.22
N GLY A 515 -25.82 -10.16 10.62
CA GLY A 515 -27.04 -9.35 10.80
C GLY A 515 -27.78 -9.14 9.46
N ASP A 516 -28.96 -8.53 9.47
CA ASP A 516 -29.83 -8.33 8.28
C ASP A 516 -29.09 -7.60 7.12
N GLY A 517 -28.28 -8.32 6.34
CA GLY A 517 -27.89 -7.97 4.97
C GLY A 517 -27.01 -6.74 4.74
N ASP A 518 -26.18 -6.29 5.69
CA ASP A 518 -25.57 -4.97 5.55
C ASP A 518 -24.31 -4.88 4.65
N CYS A 519 -23.38 -5.83 4.69
CA CYS A 519 -22.17 -5.80 3.84
C CYS A 519 -22.27 -6.76 2.64
N ASN A 520 -21.68 -6.37 1.51
CA ASN A 520 -21.63 -7.14 0.27
C ASN A 520 -20.23 -7.02 -0.37
N PHE A 521 -19.31 -7.87 0.07
CA PHE A 521 -17.97 -7.98 -0.51
C PHE A 521 -17.93 -9.05 -1.60
N GLY A 522 -17.04 -8.88 -2.58
CA GLY A 522 -16.89 -9.84 -3.68
C GLY A 522 -15.56 -9.71 -4.38
N HIS A 523 -15.41 -10.36 -5.53
CA HIS A 523 -14.13 -10.42 -6.22
C HIS A 523 -14.28 -9.95 -7.67
N LEU A 524 -13.38 -9.05 -8.07
CA LEU A 524 -13.02 -8.88 -9.47
C LEU A 524 -11.83 -9.81 -9.69
N ALA A 525 -11.91 -10.67 -10.70
CA ALA A 525 -10.87 -11.62 -11.00
C ALA A 525 -10.41 -11.46 -12.45
N ARG A 526 -9.09 -11.39 -12.66
CA ARG A 526 -8.50 -11.61 -13.98
C ARG A 526 -8.60 -13.10 -14.33
N ALA A 527 -9.13 -13.41 -15.51
CA ALA A 527 -9.12 -14.77 -16.01
C ALA A 527 -7.71 -15.16 -16.49
N LYS A 528 -7.41 -16.45 -16.52
CA LYS A 528 -6.12 -16.91 -17.08
C LYS A 528 -6.11 -16.68 -18.58
N ASP A 529 -4.96 -16.36 -19.17
CA ASP A 529 -4.84 -16.14 -20.63
C ASP A 529 -5.34 -17.36 -21.42
N SER A 530 -5.15 -18.55 -20.86
CA SER A 530 -5.59 -19.83 -21.42
C SER A 530 -7.12 -20.04 -21.41
N GLU A 531 -7.85 -19.23 -20.64
CA GLU A 531 -9.31 -19.24 -20.49
C GLU A 531 -10.02 -18.32 -21.50
N ARG A 532 -9.25 -17.51 -22.25
CA ARG A 532 -9.75 -16.61 -23.31
C ARG A 532 -10.88 -15.68 -22.86
N LEU A 533 -10.85 -15.26 -21.60
CA LEU A 533 -11.64 -14.21 -20.99
C LEU A 533 -10.67 -13.23 -20.31
N ASP A 534 -11.00 -11.95 -20.24
CA ASP A 534 -10.10 -10.95 -19.64
C ASP A 534 -10.35 -10.81 -18.13
N CYS A 535 -11.58 -10.49 -17.70
CA CYS A 535 -11.93 -10.46 -16.29
C CYS A 535 -13.42 -10.75 -16.02
N TYR A 536 -13.78 -10.98 -14.76
CA TYR A 536 -15.16 -11.28 -14.34
C TYR A 536 -15.39 -10.89 -12.88
N VAL A 537 -16.66 -10.69 -12.52
CA VAL A 537 -17.08 -10.36 -11.15
C VAL A 537 -17.82 -11.53 -10.51
N MET A 538 -17.40 -11.89 -9.31
CA MET A 538 -17.97 -12.96 -8.50
C MET A 538 -18.61 -12.41 -7.22
N VAL A 539 -19.74 -13.00 -6.86
CA VAL A 539 -20.39 -12.83 -5.56
C VAL A 539 -20.09 -14.08 -4.73
N PRO A 540 -19.70 -13.96 -3.44
CA PRO A 540 -19.45 -15.10 -2.59
C PRO A 540 -20.65 -16.06 -2.53
N GLY A 541 -20.39 -17.36 -2.55
CA GLY A 541 -21.43 -18.40 -2.51
C GLY A 541 -22.15 -18.66 -3.84
N ASN A 542 -21.77 -17.99 -4.94
CA ASN A 542 -22.27 -18.29 -6.28
C ASN A 542 -21.17 -18.88 -7.16
N ASP A 543 -21.45 -20.03 -7.80
CA ASP A 543 -20.53 -20.68 -8.73
C ASP A 543 -20.44 -19.97 -10.10
N ASN A 544 -21.45 -19.16 -10.44
CA ASN A 544 -21.51 -18.42 -11.70
C ASN A 544 -21.12 -16.95 -11.51
N PRO A 545 -20.43 -16.35 -12.51
CA PRO A 545 -20.12 -14.92 -12.46
C PRO A 545 -21.40 -14.08 -12.50
N LEU A 546 -21.36 -12.95 -11.78
CA LEU A 546 -22.41 -11.94 -11.84
C LEU A 546 -22.50 -11.38 -13.28
N PHE A 547 -21.33 -11.04 -13.83
CA PHE A 547 -21.11 -10.73 -15.24
C PHE A 547 -19.64 -10.99 -15.63
N VAL A 548 -19.40 -11.14 -16.92
CA VAL A 548 -18.06 -11.33 -17.51
C VAL A 548 -17.65 -10.13 -18.34
N CYS A 549 -16.34 -9.91 -18.49
CA CYS A 549 -15.77 -8.76 -19.18
C CYS A 549 -14.72 -9.15 -20.22
N GLU A 550 -14.82 -8.51 -21.39
CA GLU A 550 -13.94 -8.72 -22.54
C GLU A 550 -13.41 -7.37 -23.02
N CYS A 551 -12.09 -7.23 -23.04
CA CYS A 551 -11.36 -6.02 -23.36
C CYS A 551 -10.68 -6.16 -24.72
N LYS A 552 -11.09 -5.36 -25.69
CA LYS A 552 -10.57 -5.45 -27.07
C LYS A 552 -9.83 -4.18 -27.47
N HIS A 553 -8.55 -4.12 -27.10
CA HIS A 553 -7.61 -3.04 -27.44
C HIS A 553 -7.03 -3.16 -28.86
N TRP A 554 -7.87 -3.04 -29.89
CA TRP A 554 -7.39 -3.10 -31.28
C TRP A 554 -7.61 -1.76 -31.96
N LYS A 555 -6.55 -1.15 -32.52
CA LYS A 555 -6.63 -0.01 -33.46
C LYS A 555 -7.41 -0.32 -34.75
N LYS A 556 -7.99 -1.52 -34.88
CA LYS A 556 -8.80 -1.96 -36.01
C LYS A 556 -10.26 -2.03 -35.58
N LYS A 557 -11.12 -1.31 -36.31
CA LYS A 557 -12.57 -1.32 -36.13
C LYS A 557 -13.12 -2.74 -36.11
N ARG A 558 -14.04 -3.04 -35.18
CA ARG A 558 -14.58 -4.39 -34.96
C ARG A 558 -15.84 -4.64 -35.79
N ASP A 559 -15.84 -5.72 -36.58
CA ASP A 559 -17.00 -6.18 -37.33
C ASP A 559 -17.81 -7.26 -36.60
N SER A 560 -18.90 -7.70 -37.22
CA SER A 560 -19.78 -8.75 -36.69
C SER A 560 -19.07 -10.08 -36.41
N GLY A 561 -18.02 -10.42 -37.16
CA GLY A 561 -17.29 -11.67 -36.98
C GLY A 561 -16.48 -11.68 -35.68
N ALA A 562 -16.03 -10.52 -35.20
CA ALA A 562 -15.36 -10.41 -33.91
C ALA A 562 -16.30 -10.66 -32.73
N MET A 563 -17.52 -10.10 -32.77
CA MET A 563 -18.53 -10.35 -31.74
C MET A 563 -18.99 -11.80 -31.74
N GLU A 564 -19.19 -12.39 -32.92
CA GLU A 564 -19.52 -13.81 -33.03
C GLU A 564 -18.45 -14.71 -32.37
N LYS A 565 -17.16 -14.40 -32.56
CA LYS A 565 -16.04 -15.13 -31.94
C LYS A 565 -15.99 -15.01 -30.41
N ILE A 566 -16.34 -13.84 -29.88
CA ILE A 566 -16.40 -13.62 -28.42
C ILE A 566 -17.51 -14.50 -27.84
N ILE A 567 -18.71 -14.43 -28.41
CA ILE A 567 -19.86 -15.22 -27.95
C ILE A 567 -19.60 -16.72 -28.12
N GLU A 568 -18.98 -17.15 -29.23
CA GLU A 568 -18.48 -18.51 -29.42
C GLU A 568 -17.53 -18.93 -28.30
N GLY A 569 -16.56 -18.08 -27.94
CA GLY A 569 -15.61 -18.34 -26.87
C GLY A 569 -16.30 -18.54 -25.52
N LEU A 570 -17.25 -17.66 -25.19
CA LEU A 570 -18.02 -17.74 -23.94
C LEU A 570 -18.97 -18.94 -23.89
N ASN A 571 -19.55 -19.34 -25.04
CA ASN A 571 -20.48 -20.47 -25.14
C ASN A 571 -19.79 -21.81 -25.45
N ALA A 572 -18.47 -21.82 -25.69
CA ALA A 572 -17.77 -23.03 -26.11
C ALA A 572 -17.87 -24.12 -25.03
N GLU A 573 -18.62 -25.19 -25.33
CA GLU A 573 -18.51 -26.47 -24.62
C GLU A 573 -17.17 -27.11 -25.01
N TYR A 574 -16.17 -26.97 -24.15
CA TYR A 574 -14.84 -27.51 -24.47
C TYR A 574 -14.85 -29.05 -24.38
N THR A 575 -14.80 -29.73 -25.53
CA THR A 575 -14.74 -31.20 -25.68
C THR A 575 -13.32 -31.74 -25.95
N GLY A 576 -12.30 -30.87 -25.94
CA GLY A 576 -10.91 -31.23 -26.25
C GLY A 576 -10.13 -31.75 -25.03
N ARG A 577 -9.36 -32.83 -25.26
CA ARG A 577 -8.52 -33.56 -24.29
C ARG A 577 -7.82 -32.65 -23.28
N ALA A 578 -7.80 -33.11 -22.02
CA ALA A 578 -6.98 -32.59 -20.94
C ALA A 578 -5.58 -32.23 -21.48
N GLY A 579 -5.08 -31.05 -21.10
CA GLY A 579 -3.63 -30.87 -21.04
C GLY A 579 -3.03 -31.98 -20.17
N ARG A 580 -1.73 -32.27 -20.34
CA ARG A 580 -1.05 -33.38 -19.63
C ARG A 580 -1.23 -33.36 -18.09
N ASP A 581 -1.67 -32.22 -17.54
CA ASP A 581 -1.80 -31.98 -16.10
C ASP A 581 -3.23 -32.21 -15.56
N GLY A 582 -4.14 -32.76 -16.36
CA GLY A 582 -5.47 -33.19 -15.89
C GLY A 582 -6.42 -32.08 -15.41
N GLN A 583 -6.00 -30.81 -15.41
CA GLN A 583 -6.84 -29.70 -14.97
C GLN A 583 -7.93 -29.36 -16.00
N ARG A 584 -9.19 -29.43 -15.55
CA ARG A 584 -10.38 -28.94 -16.27
C ARG A 584 -10.26 -27.43 -16.46
N LYS A 585 -10.30 -26.95 -17.71
CA LYS A 585 -10.49 -25.51 -18.00
C LYS A 585 -11.90 -25.08 -17.57
N PRO A 586 -12.09 -23.88 -17.00
CA PRO A 586 -13.40 -23.42 -16.52
C PRO A 586 -14.40 -23.24 -17.66
N LYS A 587 -15.68 -23.47 -17.34
CA LYS A 587 -16.80 -23.40 -18.30
C LYS A 587 -17.55 -22.08 -18.13
N TRP A 588 -17.37 -21.13 -19.04
CA TRP A 588 -18.10 -19.84 -19.01
C TRP A 588 -19.55 -19.92 -19.52
N HIS A 589 -20.02 -21.08 -20.00
CA HIS A 589 -21.34 -21.29 -20.62
C HIS A 589 -22.56 -20.73 -19.86
N ASN A 590 -22.46 -20.57 -18.55
CA ASN A 590 -23.52 -20.03 -17.68
C ASN A 590 -23.50 -18.50 -17.54
N TRP A 591 -22.83 -17.79 -18.45
CA TRP A 591 -22.88 -16.33 -18.47
C TRP A 591 -24.26 -15.83 -18.94
N ASP A 592 -24.79 -14.81 -18.25
CA ASP A 592 -26.03 -14.12 -18.63
C ASP A 592 -25.78 -12.70 -19.16
N LEU A 593 -24.77 -12.02 -18.61
CA LEU A 593 -24.39 -10.65 -18.96
C LEU A 593 -22.90 -10.60 -19.29
N ALA A 594 -22.57 -10.06 -20.47
CA ALA A 594 -21.20 -9.78 -20.88
C ALA A 594 -21.01 -8.28 -21.17
N LEU A 595 -19.98 -7.69 -20.57
CA LEU A 595 -19.53 -6.33 -20.87
C LEU A 595 -18.33 -6.39 -21.81
N VAL A 596 -18.45 -5.82 -22.99
CA VAL A 596 -17.37 -5.80 -23.98
C VAL A 596 -16.86 -4.38 -24.13
N PHE A 597 -15.60 -4.14 -23.79
CA PHE A 597 -14.96 -2.84 -23.92
C PHE A 597 -14.18 -2.77 -25.22
N CYS A 598 -14.41 -1.73 -26.01
CA CYS A 598 -13.68 -1.54 -27.26
C CYS A 598 -13.52 -0.05 -27.60
N TYR A 599 -12.54 0.22 -28.46
CA TYR A 599 -12.30 1.57 -28.97
C TYR A 599 -13.45 2.08 -29.85
N GLU A 600 -13.72 1.37 -30.96
CA GLU A 600 -14.78 1.69 -31.92
C GLU A 600 -15.27 0.40 -32.58
N LEU A 601 -16.59 0.24 -32.70
CA LEU A 601 -17.21 -0.78 -33.54
C LEU A 601 -17.31 -0.26 -34.98
N THR A 602 -16.88 -1.05 -35.97
CA THR A 602 -17.22 -0.76 -37.37
C THR A 602 -18.73 -0.85 -37.55
N GLN A 603 -19.28 -0.18 -38.59
CA GLN A 603 -20.70 -0.30 -38.94
C GLN A 603 -21.11 -1.78 -39.03
N PHE A 604 -21.83 -2.24 -38.01
CA PHE A 604 -22.55 -3.50 -38.08
C PHE A 604 -23.60 -3.35 -39.18
N LYS A 605 -23.47 -4.11 -40.27
CA LYS A 605 -24.61 -4.30 -41.15
C LYS A 605 -25.66 -4.99 -40.30
N GLN A 606 -26.78 -4.31 -40.05
CA GLN A 606 -27.91 -4.85 -39.31
C GLN A 606 -28.31 -6.16 -40.02
N LYS A 607 -27.88 -7.30 -39.48
CA LYS A 607 -28.30 -8.60 -40.00
C LYS A 607 -29.76 -8.71 -39.58
N GLN A 608 -30.65 -9.01 -40.53
CA GLN A 608 -32.05 -9.30 -40.18
C GLN A 608 -32.08 -10.38 -39.08
N VAL A 609 -33.06 -10.29 -38.17
CA VAL A 609 -33.21 -11.16 -36.99
C VAL A 609 -33.09 -12.67 -37.32
N GLY A 610 -33.40 -13.09 -38.56
CA GLY A 610 -33.25 -14.47 -39.03
C GLY A 610 -31.84 -14.92 -39.46
N ALA A 611 -30.84 -14.02 -39.51
CA ALA A 611 -29.46 -14.32 -39.91
C ALA A 611 -28.46 -14.34 -38.74
N TRP A 612 -28.94 -14.17 -37.51
CA TRP A 612 -28.13 -14.25 -36.30
C TRP A 612 -28.12 -15.67 -35.71
N LYS A 613 -26.92 -16.22 -35.48
CA LYS A 613 -26.77 -17.63 -35.09
C LYS A 613 -26.91 -17.90 -33.58
N PHE A 614 -26.88 -16.86 -32.74
CA PHE A 614 -27.04 -17.00 -31.29
C PHE A 614 -28.45 -16.57 -30.87
N LEU A 615 -29.40 -17.48 -31.07
CA LEU A 615 -30.78 -17.29 -30.63
C LEU A 615 -30.82 -16.95 -29.12
N GLY A 616 -31.60 -15.94 -28.76
CA GLY A 616 -31.73 -15.51 -27.37
C GLY A 616 -30.59 -14.64 -26.81
N THR A 617 -29.61 -14.26 -27.65
CA THR A 617 -28.52 -13.33 -27.27
C THR A 617 -28.69 -11.98 -27.96
N GLY A 618 -28.95 -10.92 -27.19
CA GLY A 618 -29.00 -9.54 -27.71
C GLY A 618 -27.67 -8.80 -27.60
N ILE A 619 -27.52 -7.76 -28.43
CA ILE A 619 -26.32 -6.91 -28.46
C ILE A 619 -26.73 -5.45 -28.52
N VAL A 620 -26.28 -4.67 -27.54
CA VAL A 620 -26.44 -3.23 -27.48
C VAL A 620 -25.09 -2.54 -27.36
N THR A 621 -24.92 -1.41 -28.03
CA THR A 621 -23.76 -0.53 -27.82
C THR A 621 -24.17 0.65 -26.97
N VAL A 622 -23.24 1.10 -26.12
CA VAL A 622 -23.32 2.33 -25.36
C VAL A 622 -22.01 3.08 -25.57
N ASP A 623 -22.11 4.29 -26.08
CA ASP A 623 -20.98 5.21 -26.19
C ASP A 623 -20.69 5.83 -24.83
N CYS A 624 -19.48 5.61 -24.31
CA CYS A 624 -19.09 6.07 -22.98
C CYS A 624 -18.91 7.58 -22.89
N LYS A 625 -18.83 8.33 -24.00
CA LYS A 625 -18.72 9.80 -23.97
C LYS A 625 -20.08 10.46 -24.13
N THR A 626 -20.89 9.97 -25.07
CA THR A 626 -22.14 10.61 -25.48
C THR A 626 -23.39 9.98 -24.86
N TRP A 627 -23.25 8.85 -24.16
CA TRP A 627 -24.37 8.05 -23.65
C TRP A 627 -25.32 7.52 -24.74
N VAL A 628 -24.93 7.61 -26.01
CA VAL A 628 -25.75 7.15 -27.14
C VAL A 628 -25.83 5.62 -27.09
N LYS A 629 -27.06 5.12 -26.99
CA LYS A 629 -27.36 3.70 -27.06
C LYS A 629 -27.82 3.29 -28.46
N LYS A 630 -27.34 2.15 -28.96
CA LYS A 630 -27.80 1.59 -30.23
C LYS A 630 -27.90 0.06 -30.15
N TRP A 631 -29.10 -0.47 -30.40
CA TRP A 631 -29.28 -1.90 -30.55
C TRP A 631 -28.69 -2.36 -31.88
N ILE A 632 -27.80 -3.34 -31.82
CA ILE A 632 -27.27 -4.02 -33.00
C ILE A 632 -28.14 -5.23 -33.32
N ILE A 633 -28.50 -5.97 -32.27
CA ILE A 633 -29.42 -7.10 -32.33
C ILE A 633 -30.48 -6.79 -31.31
N GLU A 634 -31.68 -6.51 -31.81
CA GLU A 634 -32.80 -6.09 -31.00
C GLU A 634 -33.18 -7.17 -29.97
N PRO A 635 -33.73 -6.75 -28.82
CA PRO A 635 -34.21 -7.67 -27.80
C PRO A 635 -35.27 -8.62 -28.37
N GLY A 636 -34.93 -9.91 -28.48
CA GLY A 636 -35.91 -10.99 -28.52
C GLY A 636 -36.21 -11.47 -27.09
N ALA A 637 -37.16 -12.39 -26.93
CA ALA A 637 -37.29 -13.19 -25.71
C ALA A 637 -36.02 -14.04 -25.55
N GLY A 638 -35.00 -13.46 -24.92
CA GLY A 638 -33.66 -14.01 -24.81
C GLY A 638 -33.19 -14.08 -23.37
N GLU A 639 -32.16 -14.89 -23.14
CA GLU A 639 -31.59 -15.16 -21.82
C GLU A 639 -30.30 -14.37 -21.59
N LYS A 640 -29.59 -13.99 -22.67
CA LYS A 640 -28.25 -13.41 -22.59
C LYS A 640 -28.15 -12.04 -23.22
N LEU A 641 -27.37 -11.15 -22.62
CA LEU A 641 -27.15 -9.79 -23.10
C LEU A 641 -25.66 -9.46 -23.20
N VAL A 642 -25.24 -8.92 -24.33
CA VAL A 642 -23.93 -8.30 -24.51
C VAL A 642 -24.09 -6.78 -24.58
N ILE A 643 -23.46 -6.07 -23.63
CA ILE A 643 -23.36 -4.61 -23.64
C ILE A 643 -21.96 -4.25 -24.11
N VAL A 644 -21.86 -3.58 -25.26
CA VAL A 644 -20.59 -3.09 -25.81
C VAL A 644 -20.39 -1.63 -25.40
N LEU A 645 -19.38 -1.38 -24.58
CA LEU A 645 -18.96 -0.07 -24.12
C LEU A 645 -17.89 0.48 -25.06
N GLN A 646 -18.22 1.56 -25.78
CA GLN A 646 -17.30 2.24 -26.70
C GLN A 646 -16.59 3.37 -25.97
N THR A 647 -15.27 3.26 -25.82
CA THR A 647 -14.50 4.15 -24.94
C THR A 647 -13.87 5.35 -25.65
N ASP A 648 -13.82 5.38 -26.99
CA ASP A 648 -13.30 6.46 -27.86
C ASP A 648 -11.94 7.10 -27.47
N SER A 649 -10.93 6.99 -28.36
CA SER A 649 -9.66 7.76 -28.38
C SER A 649 -8.78 7.84 -27.12
N LEU A 650 -9.06 7.10 -26.05
CA LEU A 650 -8.17 7.04 -24.88
C LEU A 650 -6.97 6.09 -25.09
N PHE A 651 -6.72 5.59 -26.30
CA PHE A 651 -5.61 4.69 -26.69
C PHE A 651 -5.18 4.81 -28.16
#